data_AF-A0ABD3SPH8-F1
#
_entry.id   AF-A0ABD3SPH8-F1
#
_cell.length_a   1.000
_cell.length_b   1.000
_cell.length_c   1.000
_cell.angle_alpha   90.00
_cell.angle_beta   90.00
_cell.angle_gamma   90.00
#
_symmetry.space_group_name_H-M   'P 1'
#
loop_
_entity.id
_entity.type
_entity.pdbx_description
1 polymer ?
#
loop_
_entity_poly.entity_id
_entity_poly.type
_entity_poly.pdbx_seq_one_letter_code
_entity_poly.pdbx_strand_id
1 'polypeptide(L)'
;MMTFAASMMILAMVPSQTIVILRSNLLVSAFSTRPSAGSLPAKSRFGRTPSWSTNAFSSFSSSASSSSSSSLTMFASSTPMRHLSDAITSLSFDPAADVRDGATSTIVIGRHAALKSLLDRTDSYVSLFGFRPHPEILSSMRESLGTGNSASTSYAVVPTVGPAAPRPPHRMCLVGLKDRVTRNNHPLSLHAMTDLVRSNVPSGGKAGGGIVRLVVCAESGHPLAPMAMAIARAFPLFTRKTVASKKLEKAEAAATAVDDDENNQGDGEEGEGTDEPTSLGREIHVTFVDSEGKVVRDEVQLRAADAAAEGVRLACRLVDAHPDKLTTTAYANECRALFECDECVTMEEIVGEELLERGYGGIYNVGRCATEPPRLVILTYDPPTTGEVIAASAAEGEGKEDAPLSSIALVGKGIVYDTGGLAIKSRTGMTGMKHDMGGSAGVLGGFFAAVRLRTKRKIRLLLCLAENAIGPKSIRNDDIITLYSGKTVEINNSDAEGRLVLSDAVAHATRHYADDTELVVDMATLTGAQLIATGKVHAAILANTEELERRAVNAGLASGDLCYPLLYAPELLKGEFSSKVADMKNSVKDRSNAQCSCAGHFIEDHIDPGYKGGWLHVDMAGPGTKGERGTGYGVGLVLSLVGAPGFAERS
;
A
#
# COMPACT_ATOMS: atom_id res chain seq x y z
N MET A 1 -59.07 16.35 22.95
CA MET A 1 -59.10 14.90 23.24
C MET A 1 -57.69 14.55 23.73
N MET A 2 -57.47 14.55 25.05
CA MET A 2 -57.39 13.31 25.88
C MET A 2 -56.25 12.42 25.36
N THR A 3 -55.16 12.12 26.08
CA THR A 3 -54.91 12.13 27.53
C THR A 3 -53.39 12.07 27.80
N PHE A 4 -52.99 12.67 28.92
CA PHE A 4 -51.75 12.49 29.65
C PHE A 4 -51.46 11.02 30.03
N ALA A 5 -50.18 10.66 30.20
CA ALA A 5 -49.69 10.07 31.46
C ALA A 5 -48.15 10.03 31.50
N ALA A 6 -47.61 10.78 32.47
CA ALA A 6 -46.26 10.69 33.00
C ALA A 6 -46.26 9.76 34.23
N SER A 7 -45.11 9.17 34.56
CA SER A 7 -44.56 8.96 35.93
C SER A 7 -43.45 7.90 35.88
N MET A 8 -42.20 8.22 36.21
CA MET A 8 -41.57 8.36 37.54
C MET A 8 -41.12 7.03 38.20
N MET A 9 -39.79 6.89 38.28
CA MET A 9 -38.99 6.70 39.50
C MET A 9 -38.67 5.29 40.05
N ILE A 10 -37.47 5.23 40.65
CA ILE A 10 -36.87 4.25 41.62
C ILE A 10 -35.87 3.26 40.97
N LEU A 11 -34.56 3.54 40.97
CA LEU A 11 -33.54 3.37 42.03
C LEU A 11 -33.14 1.90 42.27
N ALA A 12 -31.96 1.50 41.79
CA ALA A 12 -31.14 0.46 42.41
C ALA A 12 -29.67 0.61 41.99
N MET A 13 -28.87 1.21 42.88
CA MET A 13 -27.42 1.02 42.96
C MET A 13 -27.15 -0.41 43.45
N VAL A 14 -26.23 -1.15 42.82
CA VAL A 14 -25.21 -1.99 43.51
C VAL A 14 -24.04 -2.22 42.54
N PRO A 15 -22.78 -1.97 42.96
CA PRO A 15 -21.58 -2.34 42.21
C PRO A 15 -21.11 -3.75 42.59
N SER A 16 -20.54 -4.51 41.66
CA SER A 16 -19.73 -5.69 42.01
C SER A 16 -18.32 -5.51 41.48
N GLN A 17 -17.48 -4.96 42.35
CA GLN A 17 -16.04 -5.14 42.31
C GLN A 17 -15.76 -6.60 42.69
N THR A 18 -15.18 -7.37 41.76
CA THR A 18 -14.49 -8.60 42.14
C THR A 18 -13.02 -8.25 42.35
N ILE A 19 -12.68 -7.99 43.61
CA ILE A 19 -11.31 -7.93 44.10
C ILE A 19 -10.84 -9.37 44.27
N VAL A 20 -9.95 -9.85 43.40
CA VAL A 20 -9.19 -11.07 43.65
C VAL A 20 -8.00 -10.71 44.54
N ILE A 21 -8.16 -10.95 45.84
CA ILE A 21 -7.07 -10.94 46.82
C ILE A 21 -6.30 -12.25 46.65
N LEU A 22 -5.14 -12.23 46.01
CA LEU A 22 -4.14 -13.29 46.16
C LEU A 22 -3.17 -12.90 47.26
N ARG A 23 -3.37 -13.49 48.45
CA ARG A 23 -2.37 -13.52 49.52
C ARG A 23 -1.24 -14.48 49.15
N SER A 24 -0.05 -13.91 49.01
CA SER A 24 1.26 -14.39 49.48
C SER A 24 1.47 -15.90 49.70
N ASN A 25 2.51 -16.43 49.03
CA ASN A 25 3.48 -17.27 49.71
C ASN A 25 4.91 -16.82 49.37
N LEU A 26 5.65 -16.47 50.43
CA LEU A 26 7.08 -16.26 50.43
C LEU A 26 7.80 -17.56 50.03
N LEU A 27 8.86 -17.42 49.24
CA LEU A 27 10.05 -18.26 49.39
C LEU A 27 11.28 -17.38 49.22
N VAL A 28 11.90 -17.11 50.37
CA VAL A 28 13.21 -16.49 50.53
C VAL A 28 14.26 -17.57 50.26
N SER A 29 15.18 -17.32 49.32
CA SER A 29 16.50 -17.95 49.37
C SER A 29 17.56 -16.86 49.23
N ALA A 30 18.19 -16.55 50.35
CA ALA A 30 19.37 -15.71 50.42
C ALA A 30 20.58 -16.45 49.84
N PHE A 31 21.37 -15.78 49.00
CA PHE A 31 22.80 -16.02 48.93
C PHE A 31 23.53 -14.69 48.77
N SER A 32 24.15 -14.28 49.88
CA SER A 32 25.20 -13.29 49.97
C SER A 32 26.51 -13.93 49.49
N THR A 33 27.28 -13.24 48.67
CA THR A 33 28.73 -13.00 48.90
C THR A 33 29.31 -12.08 47.81
N ARG A 34 29.95 -11.01 48.27
CA ARG A 34 30.99 -10.17 47.64
C ARG A 34 32.01 -9.88 48.76
N PRO A 35 33.22 -9.34 48.53
CA PRO A 35 33.91 -9.01 47.26
C PRO A 35 35.40 -9.44 47.25
N SER A 36 36.12 -9.19 46.15
CA SER A 36 37.56 -8.89 46.23
C SER A 36 38.01 -7.95 45.11
N ALA A 37 38.91 -7.05 45.51
CA ALA A 37 39.43 -5.89 44.79
C ALA A 37 40.68 -6.19 43.94
N GLY A 38 41.10 -5.20 43.13
CA GLY A 38 42.43 -5.11 42.49
C GLY A 38 42.33 -4.46 41.11
N SER A 39 42.37 -3.13 40.99
CA SER A 39 43.57 -2.25 40.84
C SER A 39 44.03 -2.05 39.37
N LEU A 40 43.88 -0.79 38.91
CA LEU A 40 44.55 -0.18 37.74
C LEU A 40 46.10 -0.18 37.90
N PRO A 41 46.88 0.06 36.83
CA PRO A 41 47.27 1.44 36.50
C PRO A 41 47.33 1.78 35.00
N ALA A 42 47.61 3.06 34.75
CA ALA A 42 47.39 3.86 33.55
C ALA A 42 48.64 4.09 32.66
N LYS A 43 48.42 4.93 31.62
CA LYS A 43 49.36 5.71 30.74
C LYS A 43 49.76 4.96 29.44
N SER A 44 49.88 5.54 28.24
CA SER A 44 50.04 6.94 27.77
C SER A 44 49.95 7.04 26.22
N ARG A 45 49.22 8.04 25.71
CA ARG A 45 49.63 9.16 24.79
C ARG A 45 50.38 8.92 23.45
N PHE A 46 50.04 9.79 22.48
CA PHE A 46 50.60 10.10 21.14
C PHE A 46 50.23 9.10 20.03
N GLY A 47 49.83 9.49 18.81
CA GLY A 47 49.74 10.77 18.12
C GLY A 47 49.80 10.53 16.59
N ARG A 48 49.26 11.49 15.84
CA ARG A 48 49.43 11.76 14.39
C ARG A 48 48.55 11.05 13.35
N THR A 49 47.92 11.93 12.58
CA THR A 49 47.43 11.83 11.20
C THR A 49 48.52 11.38 10.22
N PRO A 50 48.13 10.98 8.99
CA PRO A 50 48.17 11.99 7.93
C PRO A 50 46.95 11.96 6.99
N SER A 51 46.68 13.14 6.46
CA SER A 51 45.94 13.42 5.21
C SER A 51 46.61 12.76 4.00
N TRP A 52 45.87 12.70 2.88
CA TRP A 52 46.25 12.92 1.46
C TRP A 52 44.94 12.74 0.65
N SER A 53 44.27 13.82 0.22
CA SER A 53 44.41 14.51 -1.08
C SER A 53 44.14 13.65 -2.32
N THR A 54 42.94 13.86 -2.88
CA THR A 54 42.62 14.18 -4.30
C THR A 54 43.48 13.61 -5.44
N ASN A 55 42.82 12.90 -6.36
CA ASN A 55 42.99 12.92 -7.83
C ASN A 55 41.67 12.31 -8.38
N ALA A 56 40.76 12.99 -9.08
CA ALA A 56 40.89 13.76 -10.33
C ALA A 56 41.63 12.97 -11.41
N PHE A 57 40.90 12.18 -12.22
CA PHE A 57 41.30 11.91 -13.59
C PHE A 57 40.10 11.92 -14.53
N SER A 58 40.37 12.59 -15.63
CA SER A 58 39.53 13.10 -16.70
C SER A 58 39.22 12.05 -17.77
N SER A 59 38.01 12.19 -18.33
CA SER A 59 37.65 12.07 -19.75
C SER A 59 38.62 11.34 -20.70
N PHE A 60 38.12 10.29 -21.33
CA PHE A 60 38.52 9.92 -22.68
C PHE A 60 37.27 9.84 -23.57
N SER A 61 37.22 10.73 -24.56
CA SER A 61 36.31 10.66 -25.69
C SER A 61 36.94 9.79 -26.78
N SER A 62 36.12 8.97 -27.43
CA SER A 62 36.43 8.45 -28.76
C SER A 62 35.14 8.25 -29.53
N SER A 63 34.97 9.11 -30.53
CA SER A 63 33.99 9.05 -31.59
C SER A 63 34.16 7.81 -32.47
N ALA A 64 33.07 7.11 -32.75
CA ALA A 64 32.91 6.32 -33.97
C ALA A 64 31.45 6.40 -34.41
N SER A 65 31.25 6.83 -35.65
CA SER A 65 29.97 7.01 -36.33
C SER A 65 29.73 5.86 -37.33
N SER A 66 28.47 5.79 -37.79
CA SER A 66 27.86 4.85 -38.77
C SER A 66 27.44 3.49 -38.21
N SER A 67 26.31 2.87 -38.58
CA SER A 67 25.00 3.29 -39.09
C SER A 67 24.14 2.02 -39.18
N SER A 68 22.82 2.19 -39.02
CA SER A 68 21.71 1.36 -39.52
C SER A 68 21.06 0.29 -38.63
N SER A 69 19.78 0.59 -38.33
CA SER A 69 18.62 -0.30 -38.16
C SER A 69 18.70 -1.51 -37.24
N SER A 70 18.20 -1.34 -36.01
CA SER A 70 17.40 -2.32 -35.23
C SER A 70 16.95 -1.64 -33.93
N SER A 71 15.84 -0.90 -33.97
CA SER A 71 15.18 -0.35 -32.79
C SER A 71 14.00 -1.26 -32.41
N LEU A 72 13.67 -1.29 -31.12
CA LEU A 72 12.68 -2.13 -30.41
C LEU A 72 13.15 -3.54 -30.01
N THR A 73 13.88 -3.64 -28.88
CA THR A 73 13.74 -4.70 -27.84
C THR A 73 14.78 -4.56 -26.71
N MET A 74 14.93 -3.38 -26.08
CA MET A 74 15.79 -3.25 -24.88
C MET A 74 15.15 -2.34 -23.82
N PHE A 75 14.01 -2.77 -23.28
CA PHE A 75 13.56 -2.40 -21.92
C PHE A 75 12.84 -3.60 -21.27
N ALA A 76 13.35 -4.80 -21.52
CA ALA A 76 12.94 -5.99 -20.81
C ALA A 76 13.91 -6.26 -19.64
N SER A 77 13.35 -6.18 -18.44
CA SER A 77 13.75 -6.92 -17.23
C SER A 77 15.14 -6.69 -16.62
N SER A 78 15.24 -5.70 -15.75
CA SER A 78 16.13 -5.78 -14.58
C SER A 78 15.56 -5.02 -13.37
N THR A 79 14.32 -5.32 -12.99
CA THR A 79 13.78 -4.88 -11.68
C THR A 79 14.31 -5.83 -10.59
N PRO A 80 14.78 -5.34 -9.42
CA PRO A 80 15.29 -6.19 -8.33
C PRO A 80 14.25 -7.13 -7.68
N MET A 81 12.98 -7.07 -8.12
CA MET A 81 11.89 -7.87 -7.54
C MET A 81 11.97 -9.39 -7.81
N ARG A 82 12.96 -9.88 -8.55
CA ARG A 82 13.02 -11.31 -8.97
C ARG A 82 13.67 -12.29 -8.00
N HIS A 83 14.15 -11.88 -6.83
CA HIS A 83 14.65 -12.84 -5.81
C HIS A 83 13.55 -13.40 -4.89
N LEU A 84 12.35 -13.54 -5.43
CA LEU A 84 11.15 -13.93 -4.71
C LEU A 84 10.75 -15.34 -5.18
N SER A 85 10.81 -16.31 -4.26
CA SER A 85 10.61 -17.76 -4.42
C SER A 85 9.61 -18.21 -5.50
N ASP A 86 9.83 -19.40 -6.08
CA ASP A 86 8.99 -20.14 -7.06
C ASP A 86 7.52 -20.39 -6.65
N ALA A 87 7.06 -19.79 -5.55
CA ALA A 87 5.74 -19.94 -4.94
C ALA A 87 4.90 -18.65 -4.98
N ILE A 88 5.33 -17.63 -5.73
CA ILE A 88 4.65 -16.34 -5.85
C ILE A 88 3.82 -16.26 -7.13
N THR A 89 2.62 -15.69 -7.02
CA THR A 89 1.75 -15.49 -8.16
C THR A 89 2.34 -14.43 -9.09
N SER A 90 2.59 -14.74 -10.36
CA SER A 90 2.87 -13.75 -11.40
C SER A 90 1.57 -13.13 -11.92
N LEU A 91 1.64 -11.86 -12.31
CA LEU A 91 0.51 -11.09 -12.84
C LEU A 91 1.00 -10.38 -14.09
N SER A 92 0.32 -10.56 -15.21
CA SER A 92 0.63 -9.88 -16.48
C SER A 92 -0.62 -9.25 -17.08
N PHE A 93 -0.43 -8.11 -17.74
CA PHE A 93 -1.47 -7.37 -18.46
C PHE A 93 -1.14 -7.35 -19.95
N ASP A 94 -1.08 -8.54 -20.56
CA ASP A 94 -0.66 -8.71 -21.96
C ASP A 94 -1.88 -8.94 -22.87
N PRO A 95 -2.17 -8.04 -23.82
CA PRO A 95 -3.25 -8.22 -24.79
C PRO A 95 -2.94 -9.27 -25.87
N ALA A 96 -1.68 -9.71 -25.98
CA ALA A 96 -1.20 -10.71 -26.94
C ALA A 96 -0.98 -12.10 -26.31
N ALA A 97 -1.34 -12.28 -25.03
CA ALA A 97 -1.25 -13.57 -24.37
C ALA A 97 -1.95 -14.66 -25.20
N ASP A 98 -1.24 -15.77 -25.47
CA ASP A 98 -1.76 -16.83 -26.32
C ASP A 98 -2.97 -17.50 -25.65
N VAL A 99 -4.14 -17.36 -26.28
CA VAL A 99 -5.40 -17.96 -25.82
C VAL A 99 -5.38 -19.51 -25.89
N ARG A 100 -4.27 -20.08 -26.35
CA ARG A 100 -3.97 -21.52 -26.37
C ARG A 100 -2.86 -21.94 -25.39
N ASP A 101 -2.40 -21.06 -24.51
CA ASP A 101 -1.33 -21.29 -23.51
C ASP A 101 -1.54 -22.47 -22.53
N GLY A 102 -2.65 -23.21 -22.62
CA GLY A 102 -2.96 -24.31 -21.72
C GLY A 102 -3.63 -23.90 -20.39
N ALA A 103 -4.13 -22.66 -20.29
CA ALA A 103 -4.89 -22.19 -19.14
C ALA A 103 -5.99 -23.18 -18.73
N THR A 104 -6.08 -23.46 -17.44
CA THR A 104 -7.02 -24.44 -16.87
C THR A 104 -8.25 -23.76 -16.28
N SER A 105 -8.22 -22.43 -16.11
CA SER A 105 -9.33 -21.64 -15.60
C SER A 105 -9.43 -20.28 -16.28
N THR A 106 -10.65 -19.87 -16.63
CA THR A 106 -10.99 -18.51 -17.07
C THR A 106 -11.98 -17.90 -16.08
N ILE A 107 -11.72 -16.66 -15.68
CA ILE A 107 -12.62 -15.86 -14.86
C ILE A 107 -13.00 -14.64 -15.68
N VAL A 108 -14.29 -14.38 -15.85
CA VAL A 108 -14.81 -13.23 -16.56
C VAL A 108 -15.49 -12.32 -15.55
N ILE A 109 -15.01 -11.09 -15.42
CA ILE A 109 -15.47 -10.14 -14.40
C ILE A 109 -15.94 -8.83 -15.03
N GLY A 110 -17.08 -8.31 -14.57
CA GLY A 110 -17.65 -7.07 -15.08
C GLY A 110 -18.99 -6.75 -14.42
N ARG A 111 -19.55 -5.56 -14.71
CA ARG A 111 -20.94 -5.27 -14.36
C ARG A 111 -21.89 -6.17 -15.13
N HIS A 112 -23.09 -6.38 -14.60
CA HIS A 112 -24.05 -7.32 -15.17
C HIS A 112 -24.42 -6.98 -16.62
N ALA A 113 -24.57 -5.70 -16.94
CA ALA A 113 -24.85 -5.24 -18.30
C ALA A 113 -23.70 -5.55 -19.29
N ALA A 114 -22.45 -5.31 -18.88
CA ALA A 114 -21.28 -5.59 -19.69
C ALA A 114 -21.09 -7.09 -19.93
N LEU A 115 -21.31 -7.91 -18.89
CA LEU A 115 -21.25 -9.37 -19.01
C LEU A 115 -22.33 -9.91 -19.94
N LYS A 116 -23.57 -9.40 -19.85
CA LYS A 116 -24.65 -9.79 -20.78
C LYS A 116 -24.30 -9.44 -22.23
N SER A 117 -23.84 -8.21 -22.48
CA SER A 117 -23.37 -7.78 -23.81
C SER A 117 -22.27 -8.69 -24.36
N LEU A 118 -21.31 -9.09 -23.52
CA LEU A 118 -20.25 -10.03 -23.91
C LEU A 118 -20.81 -11.42 -24.23
N LEU A 119 -21.75 -11.94 -23.42
CA LEU A 119 -22.38 -13.25 -23.62
C LEU A 119 -23.37 -13.29 -24.79
N ASP A 120 -23.76 -12.16 -25.37
CA ASP A 120 -24.61 -12.16 -26.57
C ASP A 120 -23.78 -12.16 -27.87
N ARG A 121 -22.45 -11.98 -27.77
CA ARG A 121 -21.52 -11.90 -28.91
C ARG A 121 -20.74 -13.20 -29.07
N THR A 122 -21.25 -14.11 -29.91
CA THR A 122 -20.65 -15.43 -30.14
C THR A 122 -19.27 -15.41 -30.80
N ASP A 123 -18.93 -14.34 -31.52
CA ASP A 123 -17.68 -14.23 -32.27
C ASP A 123 -16.47 -13.97 -31.36
N SER A 124 -16.68 -13.43 -30.16
CA SER A 124 -15.62 -13.07 -29.22
C SER A 124 -15.08 -14.25 -28.39
N TYR A 125 -15.77 -15.39 -28.33
CA TYR A 125 -15.39 -16.48 -27.43
C TYR A 125 -14.09 -17.18 -27.83
N VAL A 126 -13.90 -17.44 -29.12
CA VAL A 126 -12.69 -18.12 -29.59
C VAL A 126 -11.47 -17.22 -29.38
N SER A 127 -11.62 -15.92 -29.58
CA SER A 127 -10.55 -14.94 -29.36
C SER A 127 -10.27 -14.62 -27.90
N LEU A 128 -11.20 -14.86 -26.97
CA LEU A 128 -11.02 -14.54 -25.55
C LEU A 128 -10.75 -15.77 -24.68
N PHE A 129 -11.32 -16.92 -25.05
CA PHE A 129 -11.26 -18.15 -24.27
C PHE A 129 -10.50 -19.26 -24.99
N GLY A 130 -10.34 -19.18 -26.31
CA GLY A 130 -9.66 -20.19 -27.12
C GLY A 130 -10.57 -21.36 -27.51
N PHE A 131 -11.84 -21.33 -27.08
CA PHE A 131 -12.86 -22.33 -27.34
C PHE A 131 -14.26 -21.70 -27.35
N ARG A 132 -15.27 -22.45 -27.81
CA ARG A 132 -16.68 -22.06 -27.72
C ARG A 132 -17.36 -22.83 -26.58
N PRO A 133 -17.95 -22.15 -25.58
CA PRO A 133 -18.75 -22.83 -24.56
C PRO A 133 -19.99 -23.50 -25.16
N HIS A 134 -20.46 -24.59 -24.54
CA HIS A 134 -21.69 -25.27 -24.97
C HIS A 134 -22.92 -24.33 -24.83
N PRO A 135 -23.89 -24.34 -25.76
CA PRO A 135 -25.06 -23.46 -25.71
C PRO A 135 -25.86 -23.52 -24.41
N GLU A 136 -26.01 -24.70 -23.81
CA GLU A 136 -26.71 -24.87 -22.51
C GLU A 136 -25.99 -24.15 -21.37
N ILE A 137 -24.66 -24.20 -21.35
CA ILE A 137 -23.84 -23.48 -20.38
C ILE A 137 -24.03 -21.98 -20.56
N LEU A 138 -24.04 -21.48 -21.81
CA LEU A 138 -24.29 -20.06 -22.09
C LEU A 138 -25.69 -19.61 -21.63
N SER A 139 -26.72 -20.45 -21.81
CA SER A 139 -28.08 -20.16 -21.31
C SER A 139 -28.10 -20.06 -19.78
N SER A 140 -27.47 -21.02 -19.08
CA SER A 140 -27.36 -20.99 -17.61
C SER A 140 -26.58 -19.77 -17.11
N MET A 141 -25.51 -19.39 -17.82
CA MET A 141 -24.76 -18.16 -17.54
C MET A 141 -25.63 -16.92 -17.60
N ARG A 142 -26.46 -16.79 -18.64
CA ARG A 142 -27.38 -15.65 -18.80
C ARG A 142 -28.42 -15.59 -17.68
N GLU A 143 -28.98 -16.72 -17.28
CA GLU A 143 -29.94 -16.81 -16.17
C GLU A 143 -29.30 -16.39 -14.84
N SER A 144 -28.07 -16.84 -14.57
CA SER A 144 -27.36 -16.52 -13.32
C SER A 144 -27.07 -15.02 -13.13
N LEU A 145 -26.94 -14.25 -14.22
CA LEU A 145 -26.74 -12.80 -14.21
C LEU A 145 -28.03 -11.98 -13.98
N GLY A 146 -29.17 -12.63 -13.73
CA GLY A 146 -30.47 -11.97 -13.55
C GLY A 146 -30.69 -11.29 -12.20
N THR A 147 -29.87 -11.56 -11.18
CA THR A 147 -30.18 -11.23 -9.78
C THR A 147 -29.65 -9.87 -9.29
N GLY A 148 -28.81 -9.17 -10.07
CA GLY A 148 -28.38 -7.78 -9.82
C GLY A 148 -27.47 -7.54 -8.60
N ASN A 149 -27.21 -8.56 -7.78
CA ASN A 149 -26.28 -8.52 -6.65
C ASN A 149 -24.88 -8.98 -7.09
N SER A 150 -23.83 -8.59 -6.35
CA SER A 150 -22.52 -9.19 -6.55
C SER A 150 -22.58 -10.69 -6.31
N ALA A 151 -22.39 -11.46 -7.36
CA ALA A 151 -22.44 -12.91 -7.33
C ALA A 151 -21.38 -13.47 -8.28
N SER A 152 -20.88 -14.65 -7.94
CA SER A 152 -20.00 -15.42 -8.81
C SER A 152 -20.58 -16.80 -9.04
N THR A 153 -20.59 -17.25 -10.29
CA THR A 153 -21.08 -18.57 -10.68
C THR A 153 -19.99 -19.30 -11.45
N SER A 154 -19.70 -20.54 -11.06
CA SER A 154 -18.65 -21.37 -11.66
C SER A 154 -19.26 -22.49 -12.49
N TYR A 155 -18.64 -22.79 -13.63
CA TYR A 155 -19.08 -23.78 -14.61
C TYR A 155 -17.89 -24.63 -15.04
N ALA A 156 -18.08 -25.94 -15.14
CA ALA A 156 -17.12 -26.83 -15.79
C ALA A 156 -17.44 -26.87 -17.29
N VAL A 157 -16.44 -26.58 -18.13
CA VAL A 157 -16.60 -26.54 -19.59
C VAL A 157 -15.63 -27.52 -20.21
N VAL A 158 -16.10 -28.37 -21.13
CA VAL A 158 -15.23 -29.19 -21.98
C VAL A 158 -14.93 -28.38 -23.25
N PRO A 159 -13.70 -27.92 -23.48
CA PRO A 159 -13.40 -27.06 -24.62
C PRO A 159 -13.53 -27.83 -25.93
N THR A 160 -14.44 -27.41 -26.82
CA THR A 160 -14.48 -27.88 -28.20
C THR A 160 -13.76 -26.89 -29.12
N VAL A 161 -12.67 -27.32 -29.76
CA VAL A 161 -11.89 -26.51 -30.71
C VAL A 161 -11.76 -27.26 -32.04
N GLY A 162 -12.77 -27.13 -32.90
CA GLY A 162 -12.76 -27.77 -34.23
C GLY A 162 -12.57 -29.31 -34.17
N PRO A 163 -12.08 -29.94 -35.25
CA PRO A 163 -11.93 -31.41 -35.34
C PRO A 163 -10.74 -31.99 -34.55
N ALA A 164 -10.08 -31.20 -33.67
CA ALA A 164 -8.95 -31.66 -32.87
C ALA A 164 -9.42 -32.23 -31.51
N ALA A 165 -8.60 -33.13 -30.94
CA ALA A 165 -8.89 -33.91 -29.72
C ALA A 165 -9.40 -33.06 -28.54
N PRO A 166 -10.30 -33.61 -27.69
CA PRO A 166 -10.86 -32.90 -26.54
C PRO A 166 -9.74 -32.44 -25.59
N ARG A 167 -9.79 -31.16 -25.21
CA ARG A 167 -8.93 -30.60 -24.16
C ARG A 167 -9.39 -31.08 -22.77
N PRO A 168 -8.50 -31.11 -21.78
CA PRO A 168 -8.89 -31.37 -20.39
C PRO A 168 -9.97 -30.37 -19.92
N PRO A 169 -10.79 -30.74 -18.90
CA PRO A 169 -11.86 -29.90 -18.38
C PRO A 169 -11.34 -28.51 -18.00
N HIS A 170 -12.03 -27.47 -18.46
CA HIS A 170 -11.70 -26.07 -18.22
C HIS A 170 -12.70 -25.44 -17.27
N ARG A 171 -12.23 -24.77 -16.21
CA ARG A 171 -13.12 -24.05 -15.30
C ARG A 171 -13.42 -22.67 -15.84
N MET A 172 -14.69 -22.32 -16.03
CA MET A 172 -15.11 -20.96 -16.36
C MET A 172 -15.93 -20.36 -15.21
N CYS A 173 -15.57 -19.16 -14.75
CA CYS A 173 -16.29 -18.46 -13.69
C CYS A 173 -16.72 -17.08 -14.17
N LEU A 174 -18.00 -16.74 -13.97
CA LEU A 174 -18.52 -15.40 -14.20
C LEU A 174 -18.68 -14.69 -12.86
N VAL A 175 -18.19 -13.45 -12.80
CA VAL A 175 -18.20 -12.61 -11.61
C VAL A 175 -18.91 -11.30 -11.92
N GLY A 176 -20.15 -11.18 -11.45
CA GLY A 176 -20.96 -9.98 -11.59
C GLY A 176 -20.61 -8.93 -10.52
N LEU A 177 -20.24 -7.73 -10.94
CA LEU A 177 -20.08 -6.57 -10.06
C LEU A 177 -21.41 -5.87 -9.81
N LYS A 178 -21.55 -5.21 -8.65
CA LYS A 178 -22.73 -4.41 -8.32
C LYS A 178 -22.89 -3.24 -9.30
N ASP A 179 -24.10 -3.07 -9.81
CA ASP A 179 -24.41 -1.96 -10.73
C ASP A 179 -24.65 -0.63 -10.01
N ARG A 180 -25.05 -0.67 -8.74
CA ARG A 180 -25.33 0.52 -7.91
C ARG A 180 -24.32 0.65 -6.79
N VAL A 181 -23.66 1.80 -6.75
CA VAL A 181 -22.77 2.21 -5.65
C VAL A 181 -23.18 3.59 -5.13
N THR A 182 -22.83 3.87 -3.88
CA THR A 182 -23.06 5.19 -3.26
C THR A 182 -22.10 6.24 -3.81
N ARG A 183 -22.46 7.53 -3.70
CA ARG A 183 -21.64 8.67 -4.17
C ARG A 183 -20.20 8.70 -3.64
N ASN A 184 -19.96 8.14 -2.45
CA ASN A 184 -18.64 8.10 -1.80
C ASN A 184 -17.81 6.87 -2.19
N ASN A 185 -18.21 6.12 -3.22
CA ASN A 185 -17.56 4.86 -3.60
C ASN A 185 -17.18 4.88 -5.07
N HIS A 186 -16.13 4.14 -5.43
CA HIS A 186 -15.72 4.01 -6.82
C HIS A 186 -16.86 3.38 -7.65
N PRO A 187 -17.20 3.91 -8.84
CA PRO A 187 -18.31 3.42 -9.69
C PRO A 187 -18.29 1.90 -9.95
N LEU A 188 -17.10 1.34 -10.14
CA LEU A 188 -16.88 -0.10 -10.39
C LEU A 188 -16.78 -0.99 -9.12
N SER A 189 -16.99 -0.44 -7.91
CA SER A 189 -16.91 -1.21 -6.66
C SER A 189 -15.61 -2.02 -6.52
N LEU A 190 -14.46 -1.37 -6.72
CA LEU A 190 -13.13 -2.01 -6.82
C LEU A 190 -12.74 -2.86 -5.59
N HIS A 191 -13.22 -2.50 -4.40
CA HIS A 191 -13.04 -3.30 -3.18
C HIS A 191 -13.74 -4.67 -3.29
N ALA A 192 -14.95 -4.71 -3.86
CA ALA A 192 -15.66 -5.97 -4.10
C ALA A 192 -14.98 -6.78 -5.21
N MET A 193 -14.47 -6.12 -6.26
CA MET A 193 -13.66 -6.77 -7.29
C MET A 193 -12.46 -7.51 -6.66
N THR A 194 -11.72 -6.87 -5.76
CA THR A 194 -10.58 -7.50 -5.06
C THR A 194 -11.00 -8.79 -4.34
N ASP A 195 -12.08 -8.75 -3.57
CA ASP A 195 -12.57 -9.91 -2.81
C ASP A 195 -13.08 -11.03 -3.71
N LEU A 196 -13.82 -10.66 -4.76
CA LEU A 196 -14.39 -11.62 -5.71
C LEU A 196 -13.31 -12.31 -6.54
N VAL A 197 -12.30 -11.56 -7.00
CA VAL A 197 -11.12 -12.13 -7.69
C VAL A 197 -10.40 -13.09 -6.75
N ARG A 198 -10.10 -12.67 -5.52
CA ARG A 198 -9.42 -13.52 -4.53
C ARG A 198 -10.17 -14.82 -4.25
N SER A 199 -11.50 -14.76 -4.16
CA SER A 199 -12.34 -15.91 -3.80
C SER A 199 -12.58 -16.87 -4.97
N ASN A 200 -12.51 -16.38 -6.22
CA ASN A 200 -12.84 -17.18 -7.40
C ASN A 200 -11.62 -17.68 -8.18
N VAL A 201 -10.43 -17.16 -7.90
CA VAL A 201 -9.18 -17.67 -8.48
C VAL A 201 -8.79 -18.98 -7.77
N PRO A 202 -8.65 -20.11 -8.50
CA PRO A 202 -8.32 -21.39 -7.89
C PRO A 202 -7.06 -21.35 -7.01
N SER A 203 -7.11 -22.07 -5.90
CA SER A 203 -5.95 -22.33 -5.06
C SER A 203 -5.07 -23.39 -5.73
N GLY A 204 -3.82 -23.04 -6.08
CA GLY A 204 -2.93 -23.94 -6.82
C GLY A 204 -2.72 -25.27 -6.08
N GLY A 205 -2.92 -26.41 -6.75
CA GLY A 205 -2.43 -27.68 -6.21
C GLY A 205 -2.69 -28.90 -7.08
N LYS A 206 -1.97 -29.99 -6.74
CA LYS A 206 -1.84 -31.35 -7.33
C LYS A 206 -1.55 -31.44 -8.83
N ALA A 207 -2.05 -30.54 -9.67
CA ALA A 207 -1.43 -30.20 -10.94
C ALA A 207 -0.71 -28.86 -10.74
N GLY A 208 0.56 -28.75 -11.15
CA GLY A 208 1.43 -27.59 -10.90
C GLY A 208 0.81 -26.24 -11.30
N GLY A 209 1.46 -25.14 -10.89
CA GLY A 209 1.10 -23.78 -11.24
C GLY A 209 0.45 -23.64 -12.61
N GLY A 210 -0.88 -23.51 -12.63
CA GLY A 210 -1.66 -23.39 -13.86
C GLY A 210 -1.84 -21.93 -14.23
N ILE A 211 -1.92 -21.67 -15.54
CA ILE A 211 -2.28 -20.36 -16.07
C ILE A 211 -3.78 -20.13 -15.80
N VAL A 212 -4.10 -19.01 -15.17
CA VAL A 212 -5.46 -18.53 -14.97
C VAL A 212 -5.65 -17.28 -15.80
N ARG A 213 -6.66 -17.30 -16.68
CA ARG A 213 -7.06 -16.10 -17.43
C ARG A 213 -8.10 -15.32 -16.67
N LEU A 214 -7.90 -14.03 -16.56
CA LEU A 214 -8.85 -13.08 -16.00
C LEU A 214 -9.26 -12.08 -17.10
N VAL A 215 -10.46 -12.27 -17.64
CA VAL A 215 -11.05 -11.38 -18.64
C VAL A 215 -11.87 -10.31 -17.91
N VAL A 216 -11.44 -9.07 -18.00
CA VAL A 216 -12.05 -7.93 -17.31
C VAL A 216 -12.81 -7.08 -18.31
N CYS A 217 -14.13 -7.00 -18.16
CA CYS A 217 -14.97 -6.11 -18.95
C CYS A 217 -14.79 -4.67 -18.48
N ALA A 218 -13.93 -3.95 -19.18
CA ALA A 218 -13.74 -2.51 -19.04
C ALA A 218 -14.89 -1.80 -19.76
N GLU A 219 -15.58 -0.93 -19.04
CA GLU A 219 -16.64 -0.13 -19.63
C GLU A 219 -16.08 1.13 -20.26
N SER A 220 -16.72 1.58 -21.33
CA SER A 220 -16.32 2.77 -22.06
C SER A 220 -16.17 3.96 -21.11
N GLY A 221 -14.99 4.59 -21.12
CA GLY A 221 -14.66 5.76 -20.30
C GLY A 221 -14.09 5.46 -18.91
N HIS A 222 -13.93 4.20 -18.51
CA HIS A 222 -13.24 3.84 -17.26
C HIS A 222 -11.78 3.45 -17.52
N PRO A 223 -10.81 4.10 -16.87
CA PRO A 223 -9.40 3.73 -16.99
C PRO A 223 -9.10 2.32 -16.47
N LEU A 224 -8.06 1.69 -17.02
CA LEU A 224 -7.70 0.30 -16.67
C LEU A 224 -6.94 0.19 -15.34
N ALA A 225 -6.17 1.21 -14.96
CA ALA A 225 -5.27 1.16 -13.81
C ALA A 225 -5.99 0.88 -12.47
N PRO A 226 -7.13 1.51 -12.14
CA PRO A 226 -7.87 1.20 -10.91
C PRO A 226 -8.34 -0.26 -10.82
N MET A 227 -8.74 -0.87 -11.94
CA MET A 227 -9.11 -2.30 -11.99
C MET A 227 -7.88 -3.20 -11.83
N ALA A 228 -6.78 -2.87 -12.50
CA ALA A 228 -5.50 -3.57 -12.38
C ALA A 228 -5.00 -3.58 -10.93
N MET A 229 -5.09 -2.43 -10.25
CA MET A 229 -4.79 -2.30 -8.83
C MET A 229 -5.67 -3.21 -7.97
N ALA A 230 -6.99 -3.23 -8.17
CA ALA A 230 -7.89 -4.10 -7.42
C ALA A 230 -7.53 -5.59 -7.59
N ILE A 231 -7.18 -6.00 -8.81
CA ILE A 231 -6.73 -7.37 -9.12
C ILE A 231 -5.39 -7.64 -8.42
N ALA A 232 -4.45 -6.70 -8.46
CA ALA A 232 -3.14 -6.84 -7.83
C ALA A 232 -3.24 -7.06 -6.31
N ARG A 233 -4.20 -6.39 -5.63
CA ARG A 233 -4.49 -6.57 -4.20
C ARG A 233 -4.99 -7.98 -3.85
N ALA A 234 -5.49 -8.74 -4.81
CA ALA A 234 -5.90 -10.12 -4.59
C ALA A 234 -4.69 -11.08 -4.44
N PHE A 235 -3.50 -10.67 -4.89
CA PHE A 235 -2.31 -11.54 -5.01
C PHE A 235 -1.09 -10.98 -4.25
N PRO A 236 -1.07 -11.08 -2.91
CA PRO A 236 0.04 -10.59 -2.09
C PRO A 236 1.35 -11.32 -2.38
N LEU A 237 2.47 -10.57 -2.28
CA LEU A 237 3.82 -11.09 -2.52
C LEU A 237 4.45 -11.78 -1.31
N PHE A 238 4.16 -11.30 -0.09
CA PHE A 238 4.84 -11.77 1.10
C PHE A 238 4.22 -13.04 1.67
N THR A 239 5.01 -14.10 1.82
CA THR A 239 4.65 -15.28 2.59
C THR A 239 5.90 -16.00 3.10
N ARG A 240 5.83 -16.53 4.31
CA ARG A 240 6.83 -17.49 4.85
C ARG A 240 6.21 -18.86 5.17
N LYS A 241 4.99 -19.12 4.68
CA LYS A 241 4.35 -20.44 4.82
C LYS A 241 5.20 -21.49 4.09
N THR A 242 5.54 -22.56 4.79
CA THR A 242 6.21 -23.71 4.17
C THR A 242 5.27 -24.42 3.20
N VAL A 243 5.83 -25.19 2.26
CA VAL A 243 5.05 -26.00 1.32
C VAL A 243 4.12 -26.97 2.07
N ALA A 244 4.60 -27.55 3.18
CA ALA A 244 3.80 -28.41 4.05
C ALA A 244 2.61 -27.69 4.70
N SER A 245 2.80 -26.46 5.19
CA SER A 245 1.72 -25.63 5.74
C SER A 245 0.66 -25.27 4.69
N LYS A 246 1.07 -25.00 3.44
CA LYS A 246 0.13 -24.79 2.33
C LYS A 246 -0.67 -26.05 1.98
N LYS A 247 -0.07 -27.25 2.10
CA LYS A 247 -0.77 -28.52 1.91
C LYS A 247 -1.80 -28.78 3.02
N LEU A 248 -1.49 -28.42 4.27
CA LEU A 248 -2.37 -28.60 5.43
C LEU A 248 -3.60 -27.68 5.39
N GLU A 249 -3.43 -26.38 5.12
CA GLU A 249 -4.57 -25.46 4.95
C GLU A 249 -5.50 -25.90 3.81
N LYS A 250 -4.94 -26.50 2.76
CA LYS A 250 -5.73 -27.06 1.66
C LYS A 250 -6.52 -28.29 2.12
N ALA A 251 -5.96 -29.14 2.97
CA ALA A 251 -6.67 -30.29 3.54
C ALA A 251 -7.80 -29.83 4.48
N GLU A 252 -7.57 -28.80 5.29
CA GLU A 252 -8.58 -28.21 6.18
C GLU A 252 -9.69 -27.47 5.40
N ALA A 253 -9.33 -26.73 4.35
CA ALA A 253 -10.29 -26.08 3.46
C ALA A 253 -11.11 -27.08 2.62
N ALA A 254 -10.51 -28.23 2.27
CA ALA A 254 -11.23 -29.31 1.61
C ALA A 254 -12.14 -30.06 2.60
N ALA A 255 -11.70 -30.28 3.84
CA ALA A 255 -12.51 -30.92 4.88
C ALA A 255 -13.71 -30.06 5.31
N THR A 256 -13.59 -28.73 5.27
CA THR A 256 -14.70 -27.80 5.54
C THR A 256 -15.65 -27.60 4.36
N ALA A 257 -15.32 -28.12 3.18
CA ALA A 257 -16.16 -28.10 1.99
C ALA A 257 -16.92 -29.43 1.75
N VAL A 258 -16.76 -30.43 2.62
CA VAL A 258 -17.36 -31.77 2.52
C VAL A 258 -18.21 -32.05 3.77
N ASP A 259 -19.19 -31.20 4.03
CA ASP A 259 -20.28 -31.48 4.99
C ASP A 259 -21.64 -31.69 4.30
N ASP A 260 -21.64 -31.91 2.97
CA ASP A 260 -22.81 -32.35 2.19
C ASP A 260 -22.37 -33.38 1.12
N ASP A 261 -22.01 -34.60 1.54
CA ASP A 261 -22.41 -35.87 0.90
C ASP A 261 -21.70 -37.04 1.61
N GLU A 262 -22.48 -37.92 2.23
CA GLU A 262 -22.01 -39.21 2.73
C GLU A 262 -21.87 -40.22 1.57
N ASN A 263 -20.92 -41.14 1.73
CA ASN A 263 -20.57 -42.30 0.90
C ASN A 263 -19.70 -42.06 -0.36
N ASN A 264 -18.40 -42.34 -0.23
CA ASN A 264 -17.82 -43.50 -0.91
C ASN A 264 -16.48 -43.91 -0.29
N GLN A 265 -16.39 -45.13 0.25
CA GLN A 265 -15.13 -45.78 0.62
C GLN A 265 -14.55 -46.48 -0.62
N GLY A 266 -13.29 -46.17 -0.94
CA GLY A 266 -12.52 -46.88 -1.96
C GLY A 266 -11.05 -46.89 -1.57
N ASP A 267 -10.54 -48.09 -1.29
CA ASP A 267 -9.17 -48.37 -0.88
C ASP A 267 -8.15 -48.22 -2.02
N GLY A 268 -6.98 -47.65 -1.68
CA GLY A 268 -5.65 -48.09 -2.12
C GLY A 268 -5.16 -47.81 -3.54
N GLU A 269 -4.12 -46.98 -3.67
CA GLU A 269 -2.77 -47.42 -4.08
C GLU A 269 -1.78 -46.23 -4.05
N GLU A 270 -0.76 -46.33 -3.20
CA GLU A 270 0.36 -45.39 -3.13
C GLU A 270 1.37 -45.70 -4.24
N GLY A 271 1.36 -44.90 -5.30
CA GLY A 271 2.40 -44.92 -6.33
C GLY A 271 3.56 -43.99 -5.96
N GLU A 272 4.75 -44.57 -5.77
CA GLU A 272 6.02 -43.84 -5.68
C GLU A 272 6.29 -43.08 -6.99
N GLY A 273 6.19 -41.76 -6.96
CA GLY A 273 6.48 -40.86 -8.06
C GLY A 273 7.62 -39.91 -7.68
N THR A 274 8.67 -39.90 -8.51
CA THR A 274 9.90 -39.12 -8.39
C THR A 274 9.66 -37.63 -8.11
N ASP A 275 10.28 -37.12 -7.05
CA ASP A 275 10.31 -35.70 -6.65
C ASP A 275 11.07 -34.86 -7.69
N GLU A 276 10.37 -34.32 -8.69
CA GLU A 276 10.78 -33.09 -9.38
C GLU A 276 10.08 -31.87 -8.74
N PRO A 277 10.81 -30.77 -8.48
CA PRO A 277 10.26 -29.60 -7.79
C PRO A 277 9.25 -28.89 -8.72
N THR A 278 7.96 -29.15 -8.51
CA THR A 278 6.88 -28.48 -9.23
C THR A 278 6.70 -27.05 -8.72
N SER A 279 6.76 -26.06 -9.61
CA SER A 279 6.52 -24.66 -9.28
C SER A 279 5.14 -24.45 -8.64
N LEU A 280 5.10 -23.75 -7.50
CA LEU A 280 3.89 -23.47 -6.73
C LEU A 280 3.28 -22.10 -7.09
N GLY A 281 3.98 -21.30 -7.89
CA GLY A 281 3.54 -19.99 -8.38
C GLY A 281 2.39 -20.14 -9.37
N ARG A 282 1.39 -19.26 -9.26
CA ARG A 282 0.27 -19.17 -10.21
C ARG A 282 0.61 -18.11 -11.24
N GLU A 283 0.26 -18.33 -12.49
CA GLU A 283 0.39 -17.31 -13.53
C GLU A 283 -0.99 -16.75 -13.87
N ILE A 284 -1.19 -15.46 -13.60
CA ILE A 284 -2.45 -14.76 -13.86
C ILE A 284 -2.26 -13.85 -15.07
N HIS A 285 -2.94 -14.17 -16.17
CA HIS A 285 -2.98 -13.34 -17.37
C HIS A 285 -4.27 -12.53 -17.36
N VAL A 286 -4.14 -11.21 -17.31
CA VAL A 286 -5.28 -10.29 -17.29
C VAL A 286 -5.47 -9.70 -18.69
N THR A 287 -6.67 -9.87 -19.24
CA THR A 287 -7.07 -9.30 -20.52
C THR A 287 -8.24 -8.35 -20.30
N PHE A 288 -8.08 -7.10 -20.69
CA PHE A 288 -9.18 -6.13 -20.68
C PHE A 288 -9.96 -6.19 -21.99
N VAL A 289 -11.28 -6.15 -21.91
CA VAL A 289 -12.17 -6.06 -23.08
C VAL A 289 -13.08 -4.85 -22.94
N ASP A 290 -13.33 -4.16 -24.06
CA ASP A 290 -14.23 -3.01 -24.09
C ASP A 290 -15.72 -3.43 -24.03
N SER A 291 -16.62 -2.44 -24.10
CA SER A 291 -18.07 -2.65 -24.14
C SER A 291 -18.54 -3.43 -25.38
N GLU A 292 -17.69 -3.51 -26.42
CA GLU A 292 -17.92 -4.30 -27.62
C GLU A 292 -17.38 -5.74 -27.51
N GLY A 293 -16.72 -6.09 -26.41
CA GLY A 293 -16.08 -7.39 -26.22
C GLY A 293 -14.79 -7.55 -27.04
N LYS A 294 -14.18 -6.45 -27.49
CA LYS A 294 -12.88 -6.45 -28.16
C LYS A 294 -11.78 -6.23 -27.13
N VAL A 295 -10.66 -6.92 -27.32
CA VAL A 295 -9.48 -6.77 -26.47
C VAL A 295 -8.93 -5.34 -26.58
N VAL A 296 -8.78 -4.69 -25.43
CA VAL A 296 -8.17 -3.36 -25.33
C VAL A 296 -6.67 -3.49 -25.57
N ARG A 297 -6.16 -2.74 -26.55
CA ARG A 297 -4.74 -2.73 -26.95
C ARG A 297 -4.07 -1.37 -26.79
N ASP A 298 -4.72 -0.46 -26.07
CA ASP A 298 -4.16 0.86 -25.76
C ASP A 298 -2.92 0.68 -24.86
N GLU A 299 -1.74 0.90 -25.44
CA GLU A 299 -0.46 0.69 -24.76
C GLU A 299 -0.29 1.60 -23.54
N VAL A 300 -0.84 2.82 -23.58
CA VAL A 300 -0.75 3.78 -22.47
C VAL A 300 -1.55 3.27 -21.27
N GLN A 301 -2.79 2.83 -21.49
CA GLN A 301 -3.65 2.26 -20.46
C GLN A 301 -3.07 0.96 -19.89
N LEU A 302 -2.49 0.10 -20.73
CA LEU A 302 -1.88 -1.16 -20.30
C LEU A 302 -0.59 -0.94 -19.50
N ARG A 303 0.27 0.00 -19.92
CA ARG A 303 1.46 0.40 -19.15
C ARG A 303 1.08 1.00 -17.79
N ALA A 304 0.01 1.81 -17.74
CA ALA A 304 -0.52 2.35 -16.50
C ALA A 304 -1.09 1.26 -15.58
N ALA A 305 -1.81 0.29 -16.14
CA ALA A 305 -2.28 -0.88 -15.41
C ALA A 305 -1.14 -1.67 -14.77
N ASP A 306 -0.10 -1.98 -15.55
CA ASP A 306 1.08 -2.71 -15.08
C ASP A 306 1.84 -1.97 -13.99
N ALA A 307 2.22 -0.71 -14.25
CA ALA A 307 2.97 0.10 -13.29
C ALA A 307 2.20 0.31 -11.96
N ALA A 308 0.90 0.59 -12.03
CA ALA A 308 0.07 0.77 -10.83
C ALA A 308 -0.10 -0.54 -10.05
N ALA A 309 -0.27 -1.67 -10.73
CA ALA A 309 -0.36 -2.98 -10.11
C ALA A 309 0.95 -3.37 -9.40
N GLU A 310 2.10 -3.13 -10.01
CA GLU A 310 3.40 -3.34 -9.38
C GLU A 310 3.60 -2.45 -8.16
N GLY A 311 3.27 -1.16 -8.26
CA GLY A 311 3.33 -0.22 -7.12
C GLY A 311 2.47 -0.66 -5.94
N VAL A 312 1.25 -1.14 -6.21
CA VAL A 312 0.36 -1.72 -5.18
C VAL A 312 0.98 -2.95 -4.54
N ARG A 313 1.52 -3.89 -5.32
CA ARG A 313 2.13 -5.12 -4.77
C ARG A 313 3.39 -4.84 -3.98
N LEU A 314 4.19 -3.86 -4.41
CA LEU A 314 5.34 -3.34 -3.66
C LEU A 314 4.88 -2.82 -2.29
N ALA A 315 3.89 -1.93 -2.25
CA ALA A 315 3.36 -1.38 -1.02
C ALA A 315 2.81 -2.49 -0.09
N CYS A 316 2.02 -3.43 -0.63
CA CYS A 316 1.53 -4.59 0.13
C CYS A 316 2.67 -5.43 0.72
N ARG A 317 3.73 -5.70 -0.08
CA ARG A 317 4.88 -6.51 0.35
C ARG A 317 5.60 -5.86 1.53
N LEU A 318 5.83 -4.55 1.46
CA LEU A 318 6.51 -3.81 2.51
C LEU A 318 5.69 -3.80 3.80
N VAL A 319 4.38 -3.55 3.71
CA VAL A 319 3.46 -3.61 4.87
C VAL A 319 3.40 -5.02 5.48
N ASP A 320 3.36 -6.06 4.65
CA ASP A 320 3.29 -7.44 5.14
C ASP A 320 4.60 -7.95 5.73
N ALA A 321 5.73 -7.31 5.40
CA ALA A 321 7.07 -7.78 5.73
C ALA A 321 7.25 -7.97 7.24
N HIS A 322 8.03 -8.98 7.60
CA HIS A 322 8.34 -9.26 8.99
C HIS A 322 9.31 -8.20 9.54
N PRO A 323 9.05 -7.61 10.72
CA PRO A 323 9.79 -6.45 11.24
C PRO A 323 11.30 -6.70 11.44
N ASP A 324 11.73 -7.92 11.79
CA ASP A 324 13.18 -8.28 11.87
C ASP A 324 13.90 -8.21 10.51
N LYS A 325 13.15 -8.25 9.40
CA LYS A 325 13.73 -8.21 8.04
C LYS A 325 13.57 -6.86 7.38
N LEU A 326 12.46 -6.17 7.63
CA LEU A 326 12.25 -4.81 7.13
C LEU A 326 12.54 -3.80 8.23
N THR A 327 13.82 -3.68 8.60
CA THR A 327 14.30 -2.62 9.49
C THR A 327 14.42 -1.28 8.75
N THR A 328 14.71 -0.18 9.45
CA THR A 328 14.94 1.13 8.82
C THR A 328 16.09 1.09 7.80
N THR A 329 17.15 0.32 8.08
CA THR A 329 18.28 0.09 7.15
C THR A 329 17.85 -0.71 5.93
N ALA A 330 17.16 -1.83 6.15
CA ALA A 330 16.70 -2.69 5.06
C ALA A 330 15.72 -1.95 4.14
N TYR A 331 14.84 -1.11 4.71
CA TYR A 331 13.90 -0.32 3.93
C TYR A 331 14.61 0.76 3.10
N ALA A 332 15.59 1.48 3.64
CA ALA A 332 16.41 2.40 2.85
C ALA A 332 17.15 1.69 1.69
N ASN A 333 17.68 0.49 1.94
CA ASN A 333 18.31 -0.33 0.89
C ASN A 333 17.33 -0.78 -0.19
N GLU A 334 16.08 -1.10 0.16
CA GLU A 334 15.03 -1.40 -0.81
C GLU A 334 14.76 -0.19 -1.71
N CYS A 335 14.69 1.03 -1.15
CA CYS A 335 14.56 2.26 -1.93
C CYS A 335 15.74 2.42 -2.90
N ARG A 336 16.98 2.25 -2.43
CA ARG A 336 18.18 2.34 -3.29
C ARG A 336 18.12 1.34 -4.43
N ALA A 337 17.79 0.08 -4.14
CA ALA A 337 17.72 -0.97 -5.16
C ALA A 337 16.64 -0.69 -6.22
N LEU A 338 15.48 -0.14 -5.82
CA LEU A 338 14.39 0.18 -6.75
C LEU A 338 14.79 1.20 -7.82
N PHE A 339 15.72 2.11 -7.52
CA PHE A 339 16.07 3.25 -8.39
C PHE A 339 17.54 3.30 -8.79
N GLU A 340 18.34 2.28 -8.47
CA GLU A 340 19.78 2.24 -8.76
C GLU A 340 20.11 2.46 -10.25
N CYS A 341 19.25 1.99 -11.14
CA CYS A 341 19.40 2.11 -12.59
C CYS A 341 18.57 3.26 -13.21
N ASP A 342 17.94 4.13 -12.40
CA ASP A 342 17.11 5.22 -12.90
C ASP A 342 17.80 6.58 -12.78
N GLU A 343 18.32 7.09 -13.90
CA GLU A 343 19.05 8.35 -13.95
C GLU A 343 18.18 9.58 -13.63
N CYS A 344 16.86 9.44 -13.67
CA CYS A 344 15.93 10.51 -13.31
C CYS A 344 15.66 10.58 -11.80
N VAL A 345 16.20 9.66 -11.00
CA VAL A 345 15.97 9.60 -9.56
C VAL A 345 17.28 9.77 -8.80
N THR A 346 17.29 10.74 -7.89
CA THR A 346 18.37 10.93 -6.91
C THR A 346 17.89 10.56 -5.51
N MET A 347 18.81 10.14 -4.65
CA MET A 347 18.50 9.72 -3.28
C MET A 347 19.51 10.32 -2.29
N GLU A 348 19.02 11.02 -1.27
CA GLU A 348 19.75 11.47 -0.08
C GLU A 348 19.24 10.68 1.15
N GLU A 349 20.14 10.38 2.09
CA GLU A 349 19.80 9.83 3.39
C GLU A 349 20.45 10.64 4.51
N ILE A 350 19.67 10.93 5.55
CA ILE A 350 20.13 11.56 6.79
C ILE A 350 19.94 10.54 7.91
N VAL A 351 21.01 10.10 8.57
CA VAL A 351 20.98 8.88 9.40
C VAL A 351 21.46 9.13 10.83
N GLY A 352 20.71 8.60 11.80
CA GLY A 352 21.15 8.53 13.20
C GLY A 352 21.47 9.89 13.80
N GLU A 353 22.67 10.07 14.33
CA GLU A 353 23.10 11.33 14.97
C GLU A 353 23.10 12.53 14.02
N GLU A 354 23.27 12.34 12.71
CA GLU A 354 23.19 13.43 11.73
C GLU A 354 21.80 14.09 11.74
N LEU A 355 20.74 13.33 12.04
CA LEU A 355 19.39 13.88 12.21
C LEU A 355 19.37 14.90 13.35
N LEU A 356 19.97 14.57 14.50
CA LEU A 356 20.04 15.48 15.64
C LEU A 356 20.90 16.71 15.32
N GLU A 357 22.06 16.50 14.71
CA GLU A 357 23.00 17.57 14.33
C GLU A 357 22.37 18.57 13.34
N ARG A 358 21.53 18.09 12.41
CA ARG A 358 20.79 18.92 11.45
C ARG A 358 19.43 19.43 11.97
N GLY A 359 19.07 19.13 13.22
CA GLY A 359 17.89 19.67 13.90
C GLY A 359 16.59 18.87 13.75
N TYR A 360 16.62 17.66 13.21
CA TYR A 360 15.46 16.76 13.07
C TYR A 360 15.16 16.01 14.38
N GLY A 361 14.81 16.77 15.42
CA GLY A 361 14.62 16.22 16.76
C GLY A 361 13.38 15.34 16.92
N GLY A 362 12.36 15.45 16.07
CA GLY A 362 11.20 14.55 16.09
C GLY A 362 11.60 13.12 15.73
N ILE A 363 12.09 12.91 14.51
CA ILE A 363 12.48 11.59 13.99
C ILE A 363 13.66 10.99 14.77
N TYR A 364 14.64 11.80 15.17
CA TYR A 364 15.75 11.33 16.00
C TYR A 364 15.25 10.78 17.35
N ASN A 365 14.48 11.57 18.11
CA ASN A 365 14.08 11.17 19.45
C ASN A 365 13.09 9.99 19.47
N VAL A 366 12.26 9.84 18.42
CA VAL A 366 11.42 8.65 18.24
C VAL A 366 12.27 7.39 18.02
N GLY A 367 13.26 7.45 17.11
CA GLY A 367 14.02 6.26 16.71
C GLY A 367 15.28 5.95 17.52
N ARG A 368 15.80 6.87 18.34
CA ARG A 368 17.12 6.73 19.02
C ARG A 368 17.26 5.53 19.97
N CYS A 369 16.15 4.90 20.36
CA CYS A 369 16.16 3.73 21.23
C CYS A 369 16.25 2.40 20.47
N ALA A 370 15.89 2.38 19.19
CA ALA A 370 15.92 1.17 18.39
C ALA A 370 17.37 0.71 18.12
N THR A 371 17.51 -0.55 17.72
CA THR A 371 18.82 -1.11 17.36
C THR A 371 19.33 -0.52 16.05
N GLU A 372 18.43 -0.33 15.08
CA GLU A 372 18.74 0.28 13.79
C GLU A 372 18.42 1.78 13.83
N PRO A 373 19.31 2.65 13.34
CA PRO A 373 19.15 4.08 13.51
C PRO A 373 17.94 4.65 12.72
N PRO A 374 17.32 5.74 13.20
CA PRO A 374 16.32 6.46 12.40
C PRO A 374 16.95 7.09 11.16
N ARG A 375 16.13 7.29 10.12
CA ARG A 375 16.55 7.85 8.83
C ARG A 375 15.48 8.75 8.24
N LEU A 376 15.88 9.89 7.71
CA LEU A 376 15.10 10.60 6.70
C LEU A 376 15.67 10.24 5.33
N VAL A 377 14.88 9.54 4.51
CA VAL A 377 15.25 9.20 3.13
C VAL A 377 14.53 10.16 2.19
N ILE A 378 15.25 10.83 1.31
CA ILE A 378 14.72 11.78 0.35
C ILE A 378 15.03 11.28 -1.05
N LEU A 379 14.00 10.95 -1.83
CA LEU A 379 14.13 10.66 -3.25
C LEU A 379 13.58 11.82 -4.06
N THR A 380 14.32 12.26 -5.09
CA THR A 380 13.84 13.27 -6.03
C THR A 380 13.77 12.65 -7.41
N TYR A 381 12.57 12.63 -7.99
CA TYR A 381 12.34 12.32 -9.39
C TYR A 381 12.26 13.62 -10.19
N ASP A 382 13.24 13.83 -11.06
CA ASP A 382 13.26 14.89 -12.05
C ASP A 382 12.82 14.33 -13.41
N PRO A 383 11.66 14.75 -13.95
CA PRO A 383 11.13 14.18 -15.18
C PRO A 383 12.06 14.48 -16.36
N PRO A 384 12.21 13.54 -17.31
CA PRO A 384 13.07 13.76 -18.47
C PRO A 384 12.54 14.93 -19.31
N THR A 385 13.44 15.85 -19.70
CA THR A 385 13.13 17.02 -20.53
C THR A 385 12.94 16.70 -22.01
N THR A 386 13.41 15.52 -22.46
CA THR A 386 13.22 14.99 -23.83
C THR A 386 13.08 13.46 -23.76
N GLY A 387 12.10 12.88 -24.46
CA GLY A 387 11.82 11.42 -24.46
C GLY A 387 10.33 11.07 -24.38
N GLU A 388 9.99 9.78 -24.52
CA GLU A 388 8.63 9.21 -24.40
C GLU A 388 8.05 9.44 -23.00
N VAL A 389 7.64 10.68 -22.73
CA VAL A 389 6.70 10.97 -21.68
C VAL A 389 5.39 10.31 -22.11
N ILE A 390 4.89 9.36 -21.31
CA ILE A 390 3.55 8.82 -21.48
C ILE A 390 2.59 9.90 -21.00
N ALA A 391 2.34 10.90 -21.86
CA ALA A 391 1.44 11.99 -21.54
C ALA A 391 0.02 11.42 -21.42
N ALA A 392 -0.68 11.79 -20.35
CA ALA A 392 -2.14 11.70 -20.35
C ALA A 392 -2.65 12.42 -21.61
N SER A 393 -3.58 11.79 -22.34
CA SER A 393 -4.19 12.36 -23.54
C SER A 393 -4.58 13.81 -23.26
N ALA A 394 -4.04 14.72 -24.05
CA ALA A 394 -4.25 16.14 -23.92
C ALA A 394 -5.76 16.46 -23.92
N ALA A 395 -6.25 17.08 -22.84
CA ALA A 395 -7.27 18.10 -23.02
C ALA A 395 -6.54 19.31 -23.62
N GLU A 396 -6.50 19.36 -24.95
CA GLU A 396 -5.85 20.39 -25.73
C GLU A 396 -6.50 21.75 -25.44
N GLY A 397 -5.81 22.57 -24.66
CA GLY A 397 -5.91 24.02 -24.73
C GLY A 397 -4.71 24.52 -25.51
N GLU A 398 -4.90 24.84 -26.80
CA GLU A 398 -3.87 25.48 -27.64
C GLU A 398 -3.34 26.74 -26.93
N GLY A 399 -2.04 26.79 -26.65
CA GLY A 399 -1.34 28.04 -26.28
C GLY A 399 -0.73 28.17 -24.88
N LYS A 400 -0.54 27.10 -24.09
CA LYS A 400 0.36 27.15 -22.91
C LYS A 400 1.68 26.46 -23.24
N GLU A 401 2.75 27.26 -23.33
CA GLU A 401 4.14 26.80 -23.42
C GLU A 401 4.46 25.73 -22.35
N ASP A 402 5.46 24.88 -22.65
CA ASP A 402 6.02 23.77 -21.88
C ASP A 402 6.60 24.18 -20.50
N ALA A 403 5.82 24.88 -19.66
CA ALA A 403 6.17 25.11 -18.27
C ALA A 403 6.13 23.76 -17.53
N PRO A 404 7.20 23.38 -16.79
CA PRO A 404 7.17 22.19 -15.96
C PRO A 404 5.96 22.25 -15.02
N LEU A 405 5.23 21.14 -14.89
CA LEU A 405 4.21 21.05 -13.85
C LEU A 405 4.88 21.31 -12.50
N SER A 406 4.28 22.19 -11.70
CA SER A 406 4.68 22.45 -10.32
C SER A 406 4.87 21.14 -9.55
N SER A 407 5.95 21.07 -8.77
CA SER A 407 6.36 19.83 -8.12
C SER A 407 5.42 19.47 -6.96
N ILE A 408 5.41 18.19 -6.60
CA ILE A 408 4.70 17.68 -5.42
C ILE A 408 5.71 17.06 -4.47
N ALA A 409 5.58 17.35 -3.18
CA ALA A 409 6.29 16.65 -2.12
C ALA A 409 5.35 15.61 -1.48
N LEU A 410 5.80 14.37 -1.41
CA LEU A 410 5.14 13.25 -0.75
C LEU A 410 5.91 12.94 0.53
N VAL A 411 5.23 12.89 1.67
CA VAL A 411 5.83 12.60 2.98
C VAL A 411 5.17 11.36 3.56
N GLY A 412 5.94 10.35 3.94
CA GLY A 412 5.42 9.07 4.42
C GLY A 412 5.85 8.74 5.84
N LYS A 413 4.90 8.39 6.71
CA LYS A 413 5.19 7.79 8.02
C LYS A 413 5.78 6.40 7.81
N GLY A 414 7.03 6.21 8.21
CA GLY A 414 7.78 4.96 8.07
C GLY A 414 8.17 4.34 9.41
N ILE A 415 7.21 4.23 10.33
CA ILE A 415 7.46 3.53 11.59
C ILE A 415 7.47 2.02 11.34
N VAL A 416 8.66 1.44 11.18
CA VAL A 416 8.82 0.03 10.76
C VAL A 416 8.28 -0.95 11.81
N TYR A 417 8.26 -0.53 13.06
CA TYR A 417 7.53 -1.19 14.13
C TYR A 417 7.24 -0.19 15.27
N ASP A 418 6.04 -0.30 15.84
CA ASP A 418 5.59 0.60 16.91
C ASP A 418 5.22 -0.19 18.17
N THR A 419 6.08 -0.13 19.19
CA THR A 419 5.76 -0.68 20.52
C THR A 419 4.93 0.28 21.37
N GLY A 420 4.79 1.53 20.94
CA GLY A 420 4.33 2.69 21.70
C GLY A 420 5.39 3.36 22.57
N GLY A 421 6.65 2.91 22.50
CA GLY A 421 7.71 3.39 23.37
C GLY A 421 7.40 3.13 24.85
N LEU A 422 7.59 4.13 25.71
CA LEU A 422 7.31 4.03 27.16
C LEU A 422 5.80 4.06 27.47
N ALA A 423 4.99 4.69 26.62
CA ALA A 423 3.54 4.55 26.58
C ALA A 423 3.15 3.23 25.87
N ILE A 424 3.68 2.11 26.39
CA ILE A 424 3.65 0.82 25.72
C ILE A 424 2.23 0.37 25.35
N LYS A 425 2.06 -0.10 24.11
CA LYS A 425 0.79 -0.68 23.66
C LYS A 425 0.45 -1.94 24.46
N SER A 426 -0.84 -2.21 24.59
CA SER A 426 -1.31 -3.47 25.16
C SER A 426 -0.95 -4.66 24.25
N ARG A 427 -1.01 -5.88 24.80
CA ARG A 427 -0.72 -7.13 24.07
C ARG A 427 -1.46 -7.21 22.73
N THR A 428 -2.76 -6.89 22.72
CA THR A 428 -3.59 -6.96 21.53
C THR A 428 -3.46 -5.72 20.64
N GLY A 429 -3.13 -4.56 21.23
CA GLY A 429 -2.93 -3.31 20.48
C GLY A 429 -1.61 -3.25 19.71
N MET A 430 -0.60 -4.01 20.14
CA MET A 430 0.71 -4.05 19.48
C MET A 430 0.76 -5.00 18.28
N THR A 431 -0.11 -6.03 18.25
CA THR A 431 -0.14 -6.97 17.13
C THR A 431 -0.60 -6.25 15.87
N GLY A 432 0.16 -6.39 14.78
CA GLY A 432 -0.10 -5.67 13.52
C GLY A 432 0.65 -4.35 13.38
N MET A 433 1.44 -3.91 14.37
CA MET A 433 2.23 -2.67 14.26
C MET A 433 3.42 -2.73 13.30
N LYS A 434 3.69 -3.88 12.68
CA LYS A 434 4.51 -3.94 11.46
C LYS A 434 3.90 -3.12 10.31
N HIS A 435 2.59 -2.87 10.35
CA HIS A 435 1.87 -2.11 9.35
C HIS A 435 2.04 -0.59 9.53
N ASP A 436 2.70 -0.13 10.60
CA ASP A 436 2.75 1.30 10.96
C ASP A 436 3.70 2.16 10.09
N MET A 437 4.25 1.51 9.07
CA MET A 437 4.97 2.12 7.95
C MET A 437 4.12 2.17 6.67
N GLY A 438 2.82 1.87 6.76
CA GLY A 438 1.91 1.81 5.61
C GLY A 438 1.80 3.13 4.84
N GLY A 439 1.89 4.26 5.53
CA GLY A 439 1.96 5.58 4.89
C GLY A 439 3.16 5.70 3.95
N SER A 440 4.37 5.40 4.45
CA SER A 440 5.60 5.37 3.65
C SER A 440 5.55 4.36 2.49
N ALA A 441 4.94 3.19 2.68
CA ALA A 441 4.79 2.20 1.64
C ALA A 441 3.84 2.66 0.52
N GLY A 442 2.73 3.31 0.89
CA GLY A 442 1.76 3.87 -0.06
C GLY A 442 2.39 4.94 -0.95
N VAL A 443 3.08 5.93 -0.34
CA VAL A 443 3.74 6.99 -1.12
C VAL A 443 4.92 6.48 -1.94
N LEU A 444 5.70 5.51 -1.44
CA LEU A 444 6.78 4.87 -2.21
C LEU A 444 6.24 4.07 -3.39
N GLY A 445 5.17 3.30 -3.21
CA GLY A 445 4.55 2.54 -4.30
C GLY A 445 3.97 3.45 -5.39
N GLY A 446 3.36 4.57 -4.99
CA GLY A 446 2.90 5.61 -5.91
C GLY A 446 4.03 6.30 -6.67
N PHE A 447 5.10 6.67 -5.96
CA PHE A 447 6.32 7.24 -6.54
C PHE A 447 6.98 6.28 -7.54
N PHE A 448 7.15 5.01 -7.15
CA PHE A 448 7.68 3.95 -8.02
C PHE A 448 6.89 3.82 -9.33
N ALA A 449 5.55 3.78 -9.23
CA ALA A 449 4.70 3.71 -10.41
C ALA A 449 4.78 4.98 -11.27
N ALA A 450 4.85 6.17 -10.65
CA ALA A 450 4.99 7.44 -11.36
C ALA A 450 6.33 7.54 -12.14
N VAL A 451 7.43 7.09 -11.53
CA VAL A 451 8.76 7.00 -12.19
C VAL A 451 8.71 6.04 -13.37
N ARG A 452 8.13 4.83 -13.21
CA ARG A 452 7.97 3.86 -14.31
C ARG A 452 7.11 4.38 -15.45
N LEU A 453 6.12 5.21 -15.14
CA LEU A 453 5.26 5.88 -16.11
C LEU A 453 5.91 7.11 -16.76
N ARG A 454 7.09 7.54 -16.29
CA ARG A 454 7.77 8.75 -16.73
C ARG A 454 6.84 9.97 -16.70
N THR A 455 6.10 10.14 -15.59
CA THR A 455 5.15 11.25 -15.43
C THR A 455 5.84 12.61 -15.59
N LYS A 456 5.12 13.64 -16.08
CA LYS A 456 5.64 14.99 -16.35
C LYS A 456 5.99 15.81 -15.11
N ARG A 457 5.55 15.36 -13.93
CA ARG A 457 5.61 16.15 -12.71
C ARG A 457 6.85 15.76 -11.91
N LYS A 458 7.62 16.76 -11.45
CA LYS A 458 8.68 16.56 -10.47
C LYS A 458 8.08 16.10 -9.14
N ILE A 459 8.63 15.03 -8.57
CA ILE A 459 8.15 14.48 -7.29
C ILE A 459 9.32 14.37 -6.32
N ARG A 460 9.12 14.88 -5.11
CA ARG A 460 10.04 14.69 -3.99
C ARG A 460 9.37 13.75 -2.98
N LEU A 461 10.00 12.64 -2.65
CA LEU A 461 9.49 11.65 -1.71
C LEU A 461 10.36 11.63 -0.46
N LEU A 462 9.77 11.96 0.69
CA LEU A 462 10.42 11.96 2.00
C LEU A 462 9.84 10.81 2.84
N LEU A 463 10.67 9.84 3.21
CA LEU A 463 10.28 8.71 4.06
C LEU A 463 10.87 8.88 5.45
N CYS A 464 10.00 8.94 6.45
CA CYS A 464 10.36 9.14 7.84
C CYS A 464 10.56 7.76 8.51
N LEU A 465 11.74 7.16 8.38
CA LEU A 465 12.01 5.80 8.83
C LEU A 465 12.49 5.78 10.29
N ALA A 466 11.72 5.15 11.18
CA ALA A 466 12.12 4.93 12.57
C ALA A 466 11.49 3.65 13.12
N GLU A 467 11.99 3.13 14.23
CA GLU A 467 11.30 2.14 15.05
C GLU A 467 11.04 2.77 16.42
N ASN A 468 9.78 2.77 16.86
CA ASN A 468 9.41 3.33 18.17
C ASN A 468 9.60 2.27 19.25
N ALA A 469 10.85 2.10 19.67
CA ALA A 469 11.28 1.06 20.58
C ALA A 469 11.20 1.48 22.07
N ILE A 470 11.11 0.48 22.95
CA ILE A 470 11.19 0.65 24.40
C ILE A 470 12.57 0.26 24.95
N GLY A 471 13.15 1.12 25.77
CA GLY A 471 14.42 0.88 26.44
C GLY A 471 14.96 2.11 27.18
N PRO A 472 16.19 2.05 27.70
CA PRO A 472 16.77 3.15 28.50
C PRO A 472 16.94 4.47 27.75
N LYS A 473 16.98 4.42 26.41
CA LYS A 473 17.13 5.58 25.51
C LYS A 473 15.80 6.07 24.93
N SER A 474 14.67 5.44 25.25
CA SER A 474 13.36 5.89 24.75
C SER A 474 13.10 7.34 25.12
N ILE A 475 12.41 8.06 24.23
CA ILE A 475 11.78 9.33 24.57
C ILE A 475 10.78 9.10 25.70
N ARG A 476 10.80 9.98 26.71
CA ARG A 476 9.92 9.88 27.88
C ARG A 476 8.71 10.77 27.72
N ASN A 477 7.61 10.38 28.35
CA ASN A 477 6.60 11.38 28.68
C ASN A 477 7.23 12.38 29.66
N ASP A 478 6.97 13.66 29.44
CA ASP A 478 7.60 14.86 30.02
C ASP A 478 8.94 15.31 29.39
N ASP A 479 9.55 14.54 28.48
CA ASP A 479 10.65 15.07 27.68
C ASP A 479 10.14 16.25 26.82
N ILE A 480 10.95 17.30 26.68
CA ILE A 480 10.71 18.40 25.72
C ILE A 480 11.75 18.28 24.61
N ILE A 481 11.27 18.14 23.37
CA ILE A 481 12.12 18.04 22.18
C ILE A 481 11.91 19.24 21.27
N THR A 482 12.92 19.57 20.47
CA THR A 482 12.81 20.61 19.42
C THR A 482 12.71 19.92 18.06
N LEU A 483 11.65 20.20 17.32
CA LEU A 483 11.46 19.68 15.96
C LEU A 483 12.20 20.55 14.92
N TYR A 484 12.30 20.07 13.69
CA TYR A 484 12.98 20.73 12.58
C TYR A 484 12.45 22.14 12.28
N SER A 485 11.16 22.37 12.55
CA SER A 485 10.54 23.70 12.43
C SER A 485 11.09 24.73 13.41
N GLY A 486 11.80 24.28 14.46
CA GLY A 486 12.28 25.11 15.59
C GLY A 486 11.32 25.14 16.78
N LYS A 487 10.10 24.59 16.63
CA LYS A 487 9.10 24.52 17.70
C LYS A 487 9.45 23.44 18.72
N THR A 488 9.16 23.71 19.99
CA THR A 488 9.34 22.81 21.12
C THR A 488 8.08 22.01 21.42
N VAL A 489 8.23 20.72 21.69
CA VAL A 489 7.12 19.78 21.93
C VAL A 489 7.35 19.04 23.23
N GLU A 490 6.45 19.23 24.19
CA GLU A 490 6.36 18.45 25.42
C GLU A 490 5.66 17.12 25.13
N ILE A 491 6.37 16.02 25.31
CA ILE A 491 5.85 14.68 25.03
C ILE A 491 4.93 14.26 26.17
N ASN A 492 3.64 14.10 25.92
CA ASN A 492 2.71 13.52 26.89
C ASN A 492 2.24 12.11 26.51
N ASN A 493 2.62 11.64 25.32
CA ASN A 493 2.39 10.27 24.89
C ASN A 493 3.41 9.82 23.84
N SER A 494 4.33 8.92 24.18
CA SER A 494 5.30 8.36 23.21
C SER A 494 4.69 7.47 22.12
N ASP A 495 3.41 7.09 22.23
CA ASP A 495 2.63 6.35 21.22
C ASP A 495 1.94 7.30 20.20
N ALA A 496 2.22 8.60 20.31
CA ALA A 496 1.86 9.61 19.31
C ALA A 496 3.11 10.08 18.58
N GLU A 497 3.90 9.12 18.09
CA GLU A 497 5.21 9.29 17.46
C GLU A 497 5.14 9.66 15.98
N GLY A 498 4.17 9.11 15.24
CA GLY A 498 4.09 9.29 13.79
C GLY A 498 3.99 10.75 13.37
N ARG A 499 3.23 11.55 14.13
CA ARG A 499 3.12 12.99 13.89
C ARG A 499 4.43 13.75 14.15
N LEU A 500 5.27 13.28 15.08
CA LEU A 500 6.56 13.91 15.36
C LEU A 500 7.52 13.74 14.18
N VAL A 501 7.57 12.51 13.63
CA VAL A 501 8.48 12.21 12.50
C VAL A 501 8.00 12.88 11.20
N LEU A 502 6.68 12.95 10.99
CA LEU A 502 6.09 13.64 9.84
C LEU A 502 6.30 15.15 9.90
N SER A 503 6.13 15.76 11.08
CA SER A 503 6.34 17.20 11.27
C SER A 503 7.75 17.64 10.88
N ASP A 504 8.77 16.85 11.19
CA ASP A 504 10.14 17.12 10.76
C ASP A 504 10.29 17.14 9.22
N ALA A 505 9.72 16.14 8.55
CA ALA A 505 9.81 16.02 7.10
C ALA A 505 8.91 17.02 6.35
N VAL A 506 7.73 17.34 6.85
CA VAL A 506 6.86 18.39 6.31
C VAL A 506 7.52 19.76 6.48
N ALA A 507 8.10 20.04 7.65
CA ALA A 507 8.90 21.26 7.87
C ALA A 507 10.10 21.33 6.91
N HIS A 508 10.79 20.21 6.68
CA HIS A 508 11.86 20.15 5.69
C HIS A 508 11.36 20.48 4.29
N ALA A 509 10.32 19.79 3.82
CA ALA A 509 9.80 19.97 2.48
C ALA A 509 9.33 21.40 2.22
N THR A 510 8.59 21.96 3.18
CA THR A 510 8.05 23.31 3.10
C THR A 510 9.08 24.41 3.29
N ARG A 511 10.26 24.11 3.86
CA ARG A 511 11.38 25.05 3.97
C ARG A 511 12.31 25.02 2.76
N HIS A 512 12.69 23.84 2.29
CA HIS A 512 13.73 23.69 1.26
C HIS A 512 13.19 23.66 -0.16
N TYR A 513 11.90 23.32 -0.33
CA TYR A 513 11.28 23.15 -1.64
C TYR A 513 10.08 24.08 -1.85
N ALA A 514 9.96 25.12 -1.01
CA ALA A 514 8.80 26.01 -1.01
C ALA A 514 8.54 26.69 -2.36
N ASP A 515 9.63 27.07 -3.06
CA ASP A 515 9.57 27.89 -4.27
C ASP A 515 9.02 27.14 -5.49
N ASP A 516 9.13 25.81 -5.51
CA ASP A 516 8.71 24.98 -6.66
C ASP A 516 7.73 23.86 -6.32
N THR A 517 7.30 23.74 -5.06
CA THR A 517 6.34 22.73 -4.59
C THR A 517 4.94 23.33 -4.47
N GLU A 518 3.99 22.88 -5.29
CA GLU A 518 2.59 23.34 -5.17
C GLU A 518 1.80 22.64 -4.07
N LEU A 519 2.20 21.43 -3.71
CA LEU A 519 1.43 20.55 -2.84
C LEU A 519 2.36 19.64 -2.06
N VAL A 520 2.17 19.64 -0.74
CA VAL A 520 2.75 18.66 0.18
C VAL A 520 1.63 17.70 0.58
N VAL A 521 1.83 16.41 0.32
CA VAL A 521 0.93 15.33 0.74
C VAL A 521 1.65 14.50 1.79
N ASP A 522 1.17 14.50 3.03
CA ASP A 522 1.68 13.59 4.05
C ASP A 522 0.68 12.45 4.30
N MET A 523 1.19 11.21 4.38
CA MET A 523 0.39 10.00 4.47
C MET A 523 0.87 9.10 5.59
N ALA A 524 -0.06 8.64 6.42
CA ALA A 524 0.27 7.92 7.64
C ALA A 524 -0.82 6.97 8.11
N THR A 525 -0.42 5.84 8.68
CA THR A 525 -1.25 5.05 9.59
C THR A 525 -1.21 5.73 10.96
N LEU A 526 -1.96 6.83 11.13
CA LEU A 526 -1.68 7.76 12.23
C LEU A 526 -2.52 7.51 13.48
N THR A 527 -3.82 7.30 13.34
CA THR A 527 -4.71 7.25 14.51
C THR A 527 -5.70 6.09 14.47
N GLY A 528 -5.95 5.49 15.63
CA GLY A 528 -7.11 4.61 15.82
C GLY A 528 -8.46 5.34 15.66
N ALA A 529 -8.47 6.68 15.84
CA ALA A 529 -9.65 7.52 15.69
C ALA A 529 -10.13 7.61 14.24
N GLN A 530 -9.23 7.47 13.26
CA GLN A 530 -9.59 7.43 11.85
C GLN A 530 -10.61 6.33 11.56
N LEU A 531 -10.42 5.11 12.10
CA LEU A 531 -11.32 3.99 11.89
C LEU A 531 -12.74 4.27 12.41
N ILE A 532 -12.85 5.11 13.44
CA ILE A 532 -14.14 5.53 14.00
C ILE A 532 -14.77 6.61 13.13
N ALA A 533 -13.98 7.55 12.62
CA ALA A 533 -14.45 8.68 11.83
C ALA A 533 -14.89 8.29 10.41
N THR A 534 -14.06 7.55 9.67
CA THR A 534 -14.28 7.26 8.24
C THR A 534 -14.27 5.76 7.91
N GLY A 535 -14.11 4.90 8.92
CA GLY A 535 -14.18 3.44 8.75
C GLY A 535 -12.90 2.81 8.19
N LYS A 536 -13.03 1.57 7.72
CA LYS A 536 -11.91 0.72 7.31
C LYS A 536 -11.51 0.83 5.83
N VAL A 537 -12.25 1.59 5.03
CA VAL A 537 -12.06 1.65 3.57
C VAL A 537 -11.74 3.06 3.10
N HIS A 538 -12.28 4.08 3.76
CA HIS A 538 -11.99 5.48 3.47
C HIS A 538 -10.88 5.99 4.37
N ALA A 539 -9.78 6.49 3.81
CA ALA A 539 -8.86 7.31 4.58
C ALA A 539 -9.53 8.60 5.01
N ALA A 540 -9.10 9.14 6.14
CA ALA A 540 -9.53 10.44 6.59
C ALA A 540 -8.55 11.50 6.07
N ILE A 541 -9.06 12.58 5.49
CA ILE A 541 -8.21 13.64 4.93
C ILE A 541 -8.46 14.98 5.61
N LEU A 542 -7.39 15.76 5.72
CA LEU A 542 -7.41 17.18 6.06
C LEU A 542 -6.69 17.94 4.96
N ALA A 543 -7.32 18.98 4.42
CA ALA A 543 -6.70 19.86 3.44
C ALA A 543 -6.84 21.31 3.88
N ASN A 544 -5.82 22.12 3.62
CA ASN A 544 -5.83 23.55 3.96
C ASN A 544 -6.71 24.42 3.04
N THR A 545 -7.26 23.84 1.98
CA THR A 545 -8.26 24.49 1.11
C THR A 545 -9.36 23.52 0.70
N GLU A 546 -10.57 24.04 0.48
CA GLU A 546 -11.72 23.25 0.01
C GLU A 546 -11.48 22.67 -1.39
N GLU A 547 -10.78 23.40 -2.26
CA GLU A 547 -10.43 22.93 -3.60
C GLU A 547 -9.51 21.70 -3.53
N LEU A 548 -8.52 21.71 -2.63
CA LEU A 548 -7.62 20.59 -2.44
C LEU A 548 -8.33 19.39 -1.81
N GLU A 549 -9.23 19.64 -0.86
CA GLU A 549 -10.09 18.60 -0.29
C GLU A 549 -10.90 17.88 -1.39
N ARG A 550 -11.59 18.66 -2.24
CA ARG A 550 -12.36 18.12 -3.38
C ARG A 550 -11.46 17.38 -4.37
N ARG A 551 -10.27 17.92 -4.68
CA ARG A 551 -9.28 17.26 -5.54
C ARG A 551 -8.89 15.89 -4.98
N ALA A 552 -8.63 15.80 -3.68
CA ALA A 552 -8.28 14.56 -3.02
C ALA A 552 -9.43 13.54 -3.03
N VAL A 553 -10.66 13.97 -2.72
CA VAL A 553 -11.87 13.10 -2.79
C VAL A 553 -12.06 12.55 -4.19
N ASN A 554 -11.95 13.40 -5.22
CA ASN A 554 -12.07 12.97 -6.61
C ASN A 554 -10.95 12.00 -7.00
N ALA A 555 -9.71 12.24 -6.56
CA ALA A 555 -8.59 11.34 -6.79
C ALA A 555 -8.79 9.96 -6.13
N GLY A 556 -9.33 9.93 -4.90
CA GLY A 556 -9.70 8.69 -4.23
C GLY A 556 -10.82 7.94 -4.95
N LEU A 557 -11.84 8.65 -5.43
CA LEU A 557 -12.94 8.08 -6.21
C LEU A 557 -12.49 7.57 -7.59
N ALA A 558 -11.52 8.21 -8.23
CA ALA A 558 -10.99 7.83 -9.54
C ALA A 558 -10.05 6.62 -9.45
N SER A 559 -9.30 6.49 -8.36
CA SER A 559 -8.32 5.42 -8.17
C SER A 559 -8.84 4.20 -7.40
N GLY A 560 -9.87 4.38 -6.59
CA GLY A 560 -10.36 3.37 -5.66
C GLY A 560 -9.67 3.39 -4.28
N ASP A 561 -8.62 4.19 -4.10
CA ASP A 561 -8.06 4.52 -2.78
C ASP A 561 -8.90 5.64 -2.16
N LEU A 562 -10.09 5.25 -1.68
CA LEU A 562 -11.13 6.17 -1.23
C LEU A 562 -10.70 7.00 -0.01
N CYS A 563 -11.11 8.26 0.01
CA CYS A 563 -10.92 9.16 1.14
C CYS A 563 -12.20 9.93 1.46
N TYR A 564 -12.29 10.46 2.68
CA TYR A 564 -13.40 11.28 3.14
C TYR A 564 -12.89 12.43 4.03
N PRO A 565 -13.43 13.66 3.87
CA PRO A 565 -12.99 14.81 4.65
C PRO A 565 -13.23 14.72 6.14
N LEU A 566 -12.28 15.24 6.91
CA LEU A 566 -12.44 15.55 8.32
C LEU A 566 -12.76 17.04 8.53
N LEU A 567 -13.13 17.39 9.76
CA LEU A 567 -13.25 18.80 10.17
C LEU A 567 -11.88 19.47 10.14
N TYR A 568 -11.70 20.45 9.24
CA TYR A 568 -10.57 21.39 9.26
C TYR A 568 -10.98 22.66 10.02
N ALA A 569 -10.49 22.81 11.26
CA ALA A 569 -10.83 23.93 12.13
C ALA A 569 -9.66 24.22 13.10
N PRO A 570 -8.51 24.69 12.59
CA PRO A 570 -7.30 24.84 13.41
C PRO A 570 -7.53 25.77 14.60
N GLU A 571 -8.34 26.82 14.47
CA GLU A 571 -8.70 27.77 15.53
C GLU A 571 -9.50 27.14 16.68
N LEU A 572 -10.20 26.03 16.43
CA LEU A 572 -10.98 25.30 17.45
C LEU A 572 -10.19 24.13 18.05
N LEU A 573 -9.28 23.54 17.27
CA LEU A 573 -8.65 22.26 17.60
C LEU A 573 -7.20 22.38 18.08
N LYS A 574 -6.44 23.41 17.68
CA LYS A 574 -5.03 23.57 18.11
C LYS A 574 -4.87 23.72 19.61
N GLY A 575 -5.88 24.27 20.30
CA GLY A 575 -5.90 24.40 21.76
C GLY A 575 -5.77 23.06 22.51
N GLU A 576 -6.12 21.93 21.87
CA GLU A 576 -5.97 20.58 22.44
C GLU A 576 -4.52 20.20 22.77
N PHE A 577 -3.54 20.87 22.15
CA PHE A 577 -2.12 20.64 22.35
C PHE A 577 -1.46 21.66 23.28
N SER A 578 -2.22 22.44 24.05
CA SER A 578 -1.65 23.46 24.94
C SER A 578 -0.64 22.87 25.94
N SER A 579 0.59 23.38 25.92
CA SER A 579 1.60 23.13 26.95
C SER A 579 1.77 24.35 27.86
N LYS A 580 2.32 24.14 29.06
CA LYS A 580 2.73 25.20 29.98
C LYS A 580 4.24 25.50 29.93
N VAL A 581 5.01 24.63 29.26
CA VAL A 581 6.49 24.62 29.31
C VAL A 581 7.14 24.47 27.94
N ALA A 582 6.37 24.21 26.89
CA ALA A 582 6.79 24.13 25.49
C ALA A 582 5.76 24.84 24.60
N ASP A 583 6.03 24.94 23.30
CA ASP A 583 5.08 25.53 22.34
C ASP A 583 3.80 24.69 22.24
N MET A 584 3.92 23.36 22.34
CA MET A 584 2.78 22.44 22.32
C MET A 584 3.09 21.08 22.98
N LYS A 585 2.05 20.25 23.17
CA LYS A 585 2.14 18.82 23.49
C LYS A 585 1.91 17.97 22.23
N ASN A 586 2.34 16.71 22.24
CA ASN A 586 2.14 15.84 21.07
C ASN A 586 0.79 15.07 21.05
N SER A 587 0.13 14.88 22.19
CA SER A 587 -1.20 14.25 22.26
C SER A 587 -2.25 15.19 22.84
N VAL A 588 -3.46 15.08 22.28
CA VAL A 588 -4.63 15.87 22.67
C VAL A 588 -4.99 15.69 24.14
N LYS A 589 -5.56 16.75 24.74
CA LYS A 589 -6.14 16.71 26.08
C LYS A 589 -7.45 15.92 26.10
N ASP A 590 -8.33 16.14 25.13
CA ASP A 590 -9.59 15.42 24.99
C ASP A 590 -9.59 14.51 23.75
N ARG A 591 -9.60 13.20 23.97
CA ARG A 591 -9.62 12.20 22.89
C ARG A 591 -10.96 12.12 22.15
N SER A 592 -12.02 12.70 22.71
CA SER A 592 -13.35 12.73 22.08
C SER A 592 -13.56 13.94 21.17
N ASN A 593 -12.64 14.92 21.20
CA ASN A 593 -12.74 16.14 20.41
C ASN A 593 -11.95 16.03 19.09
N ALA A 594 -12.56 15.42 18.07
CA ALA A 594 -12.00 15.32 16.71
C ALA A 594 -10.52 14.88 16.67
N GLN A 595 -10.17 13.81 17.42
CA GLN A 595 -8.78 13.37 17.62
C GLN A 595 -8.00 13.15 16.31
N CYS A 596 -8.67 12.63 15.27
CA CYS A 596 -8.06 12.43 13.95
C CYS A 596 -7.69 13.77 13.29
N SER A 597 -8.58 14.77 13.34
CA SER A 597 -8.30 16.12 12.83
C SER A 597 -7.16 16.78 13.61
N CYS A 598 -7.19 16.67 14.94
CA CYS A 598 -6.13 17.23 15.79
C CYS A 598 -4.75 16.65 15.41
N ALA A 599 -4.67 15.35 15.11
CA ALA A 599 -3.41 14.72 14.71
C ALA A 599 -2.82 15.32 13.41
N GLY A 600 -3.67 15.62 12.42
CA GLY A 600 -3.25 16.34 11.23
C GLY A 600 -2.86 17.79 11.54
N HIS A 601 -3.65 18.52 12.31
CA HIS A 601 -3.33 19.91 12.69
C HIS A 601 -2.03 20.03 13.50
N PHE A 602 -1.63 18.99 14.25
CA PHE A 602 -0.30 18.94 14.85
C PHE A 602 0.78 19.04 13.77
N ILE A 603 0.68 18.23 12.71
CA ILE A 603 1.64 18.22 11.58
C ILE A 603 1.62 19.56 10.86
N GLU A 604 0.42 20.10 10.59
CA GLU A 604 0.24 21.42 9.96
C GLU A 604 1.00 22.52 10.68
N ASP A 605 1.04 22.48 12.01
CA ASP A 605 1.68 23.53 12.81
C ASP A 605 3.20 23.58 12.59
N HIS A 606 3.81 22.56 11.97
CA HIS A 606 5.23 22.56 11.63
C HIS A 606 5.53 22.96 10.19
N ILE A 607 4.52 23.25 9.37
CA ILE A 607 4.71 23.83 8.03
C ILE A 607 5.44 25.17 8.14
N ASP A 608 6.45 25.37 7.28
CA ASP A 608 7.20 26.61 7.24
C ASP A 608 6.26 27.80 6.89
N PRO A 609 6.27 28.91 7.65
CA PRO A 609 5.39 30.05 7.40
C PRO A 609 5.56 30.68 5.99
N GLY A 610 6.71 30.46 5.35
CA GLY A 610 7.00 30.91 4.00
C GLY A 610 6.22 30.13 2.93
N TYR A 611 5.82 28.89 3.20
CA TYR A 611 5.12 28.03 2.24
C TYR A 611 3.71 28.55 1.94
N LYS A 612 3.34 28.56 0.65
CA LYS A 612 2.04 29.04 0.15
C LYS A 612 1.26 27.98 -0.66
N GLY A 613 1.83 26.79 -0.84
CA GLY A 613 1.17 25.71 -1.55
C GLY A 613 0.09 25.01 -0.73
N GLY A 614 -0.56 24.04 -1.37
CA GLY A 614 -1.51 23.15 -0.71
C GLY A 614 -0.82 22.21 0.27
N TRP A 615 -1.54 21.84 1.31
CA TRP A 615 -1.16 20.78 2.24
C TRP A 615 -2.32 19.81 2.42
N LEU A 616 -2.05 18.53 2.20
CA LEU A 616 -3.00 17.43 2.31
C LEU A 616 -2.45 16.37 3.26
N HIS A 617 -3.09 16.22 4.41
CA HIS A 617 -2.85 15.11 5.32
C HIS A 617 -3.80 13.94 5.01
N VAL A 618 -3.27 12.72 5.02
CA VAL A 618 -4.01 11.48 4.76
C VAL A 618 -3.77 10.48 5.90
N ASP A 619 -4.74 10.34 6.81
CA ASP A 619 -4.75 9.26 7.81
C ASP A 619 -5.41 8.01 7.21
N MET A 620 -4.60 6.97 7.03
CA MET A 620 -4.95 5.74 6.35
C MET A 620 -4.81 4.49 7.24
N ALA A 621 -4.89 4.65 8.57
CA ALA A 621 -4.77 3.55 9.54
C ALA A 621 -5.70 2.35 9.25
N GLY A 622 -6.95 2.62 8.94
CA GLY A 622 -8.01 1.68 8.57
C GLY A 622 -7.77 1.06 7.19
N PRO A 623 -7.77 1.86 6.10
CA PRO A 623 -7.64 1.32 4.75
C PRO A 623 -6.27 0.74 4.42
N GLY A 624 -5.21 1.03 5.18
CA GLY A 624 -3.87 0.48 4.96
C GLY A 624 -3.81 -1.04 5.07
N THR A 625 -4.76 -1.66 5.78
CA THR A 625 -4.80 -3.11 5.99
C THR A 625 -6.22 -3.67 5.89
N LYS A 626 -6.34 -4.94 5.48
CA LYS A 626 -7.59 -5.69 5.51
C LYS A 626 -7.32 -7.09 6.03
N GLY A 627 -7.85 -7.40 7.21
CA GLY A 627 -7.43 -8.58 7.96
C GLY A 627 -5.97 -8.42 8.36
N GLU A 628 -5.14 -9.41 8.06
CA GLU A 628 -3.71 -9.41 8.40
C GLU A 628 -2.79 -9.03 7.22
N ARG A 629 -3.36 -8.35 6.21
CA ARG A 629 -2.67 -8.04 4.95
C ARG A 629 -2.72 -6.56 4.63
N GLY A 630 -1.58 -6.03 4.19
CA GLY A 630 -1.48 -4.73 3.55
C GLY A 630 -2.35 -4.67 2.30
N THR A 631 -3.04 -3.55 2.12
CA THR A 631 -3.90 -3.35 0.94
C THR A 631 -3.18 -2.65 -0.19
N GLY A 632 -2.01 -2.03 0.05
CA GLY A 632 -1.34 -1.16 -0.93
C GLY A 632 -2.12 0.14 -1.17
N TYR A 633 -2.91 0.59 -0.19
CA TYR A 633 -3.56 1.89 -0.20
C TYR A 633 -2.53 3.02 -0.29
N GLY A 634 -2.86 4.07 -1.04
CA GLY A 634 -2.06 5.29 -1.20
C GLY A 634 -1.47 5.39 -2.60
N VAL A 635 -1.15 4.26 -3.22
CA VAL A 635 -0.57 4.20 -4.57
C VAL A 635 -1.48 4.87 -5.60
N GLY A 636 -2.78 4.56 -5.59
CA GLY A 636 -3.72 5.11 -6.55
C GLY A 636 -4.02 6.57 -6.30
N LEU A 637 -4.12 6.96 -5.02
CA LEU A 637 -4.32 8.35 -4.63
C LEU A 637 -3.15 9.22 -5.10
N VAL A 638 -1.90 8.76 -4.90
CA VAL A 638 -0.70 9.46 -5.38
C VAL A 638 -0.71 9.57 -6.90
N LEU A 639 -0.91 8.47 -7.63
CA LEU A 639 -0.92 8.47 -9.10
C LEU A 639 -1.97 9.43 -9.67
N SER A 640 -3.16 9.46 -9.07
CA SER A 640 -4.21 10.39 -9.48
C SER A 640 -3.87 11.85 -9.12
N LEU A 641 -3.25 12.12 -7.97
CA LEU A 641 -2.87 13.49 -7.56
C LEU A 641 -1.74 14.06 -8.42
N VAL A 642 -0.78 13.24 -8.84
CA VAL A 642 0.34 13.69 -9.71
C VAL A 642 -0.07 13.83 -11.19
N GLY A 643 -1.28 13.38 -11.56
CA GLY A 643 -1.79 13.41 -12.93
C GLY A 643 -1.17 12.32 -13.81
N ALA A 644 -0.95 11.13 -13.26
CA ALA A 644 -0.43 10.01 -14.04
C ALA A 644 -1.44 9.55 -15.11
N PRO A 645 -0.98 9.05 -16.27
CA PRO A 645 -1.87 8.47 -17.28
C PRO A 645 -2.62 7.26 -16.70
N GLY A 646 -3.79 6.96 -17.25
CA GLY A 646 -4.61 5.82 -16.79
C GLY A 646 -5.45 6.11 -15.55
N PHE A 647 -5.62 7.37 -15.17
CA PHE A 647 -6.56 7.85 -14.16
C PHE A 647 -7.42 8.94 -14.78
N ALA A 648 -8.73 8.92 -14.53
CA ALA A 648 -9.65 9.89 -15.11
C ALA A 648 -9.69 11.14 -14.23
N GLU A 649 -9.51 12.32 -14.82
CA GLU A 649 -10.01 13.55 -14.21
C GLU A 649 -11.54 13.53 -14.33
N ARG A 650 -12.24 13.37 -13.19
CA ARG A 650 -13.66 13.75 -13.16
C ARG A 650 -13.70 15.28 -13.09
N SER A 651 -14.12 15.90 -14.20
CA SER A 651 -14.50 17.31 -14.26
C SER A 651 -15.72 17.63 -13.41
#